data_AF-A0A7W5VKM4-F1
#
_entry.id   AF-A0A7W5VKM4-F1
#
_cell.length_a   1.000
_cell.length_b   1.000
_cell.length_c   1.000
_cell.angle_alpha   90.00
_cell.angle_beta   90.00
_cell.angle_gamma   90.00
#
_symmetry.space_group_name_H-M   'P 1'
#
loop_
_entity.id
_entity.type
_entity.pdbx_description
1 polymer ?
#
loop_
_entity_poly.entity_id
_entity_poly.type
_entity_poly.pdbx_seq_one_letter_code
_entity_poly.pdbx_strand_id
1 'polypeptide(L)'
;MNDAPGDALTQALRRLREAGGDGRSLDHESLAVIRRAAIARMRAGERPAGLASEYGLTRGTLYYWRSLAEEGHPRASQAAPGGRTPYKVSPQAREQLRQAVLGDPRAVGLTRPLWNRGLVRWYLREHLNTDISANHVRLLLQQLQLWPATNPPAYAQQCALVPWWVETEFGAIRTRAETSGAPLYFLQVTAVEAGAELRLMSLVQTKGAARDFALLPAEAEGGLEQACGRFLDRVLDLHSGPVVLIGDPLIAPTMRAMAAAAAARSRISLMHLPAPHEHEHRAVLHRASLEEQQLERARLRAAVDAAAAAVTQPQLTPEQGDDLGNATVRPAADGHAAPSPPHQHLLDDLVKDVRRRHQAQRLAAHYAHLQTLAEAAQTRSKHDLGQLRRELNQLLRAGRELDLGAPELAAATGLTRNTVNLVLRRTPPPEHAPATPAQALAKVGEAARLWRQAEESHSQDRQLSALLAEHKSKATAAERQACADRDQAIRACAQGGVAVSVIAAAAGVSDSLIYALTADGDLPEYPGAAAEMRQLAISLARWREARHQAESARQRLAEHDMVRRQASEDEHVLQQRRNILIARCVASGYTVGEIATWAELDVATVTGSLSAPVAEVSPEDGRQALDDLIEVSRSWRNARQEAAEQRAWAEQLDAERRRCLDQEEAARRQRNRALLACRRKGVSIGALATRLRVDTRMVREALQAAEAAEDEAAGLEELLAVSA
;
A
#
# COMPACT_ATOMS: atom_id res chain seq x y z
N MET A 1 -45.54 25.95 38.03
CA MET A 1 -44.97 27.13 37.34
C MET A 1 -45.06 26.87 35.86
N ASN A 2 -45.68 27.79 35.13
CA ASN A 2 -45.93 27.69 33.69
C ASN A 2 -44.62 27.88 32.92
N ASP A 3 -44.01 26.81 32.44
CA ASP A 3 -42.99 26.93 31.39
C ASP A 3 -43.71 27.18 30.07
N ALA A 4 -43.65 28.42 29.58
CA ALA A 4 -44.26 28.80 28.31
C ALA A 4 -43.67 27.91 27.19
N PRO A 5 -44.49 27.35 26.28
CA PRO A 5 -44.04 26.41 25.24
C PRO A 5 -42.97 26.98 24.28
N GLY A 6 -42.74 28.31 24.30
CA GLY A 6 -41.67 28.97 23.58
C GLY A 6 -40.26 28.72 24.14
N ASP A 7 -40.11 28.45 25.45
CA ASP A 7 -38.79 28.37 26.08
C ASP A 7 -38.09 27.03 25.77
N ALA A 8 -38.84 25.93 25.81
CA ALA A 8 -38.35 24.60 25.45
C ALA A 8 -37.93 24.50 23.98
N LEU A 9 -38.70 25.11 23.06
CA LEU A 9 -38.33 25.17 21.64
C LEU A 9 -37.08 26.03 21.42
N THR A 10 -36.98 27.16 22.11
CA THR A 10 -35.83 28.06 22.01
C THR A 10 -34.55 27.38 22.51
N GLN A 11 -34.63 26.65 23.62
CA GLN A 11 -33.51 25.89 24.16
C GLN A 11 -33.11 24.73 23.25
N ALA A 12 -34.09 24.01 22.68
CA ALA A 12 -33.82 22.91 21.74
C ALA A 12 -33.18 23.41 20.43
N LEU A 13 -33.65 24.54 19.88
CA LEU A 13 -33.06 25.15 18.67
C LEU A 13 -31.66 25.70 18.93
N ARG A 14 -31.37 26.19 20.15
CA ARG A 14 -30.01 26.58 20.53
C ARG A 14 -29.05 25.38 20.48
N ARG A 15 -29.44 24.27 21.12
CA ARG A 15 -28.66 23.01 21.08
C ARG A 15 -28.46 22.48 19.66
N LEU A 16 -29.46 22.62 18.79
CA LEU A 16 -29.36 22.22 17.38
C LEU A 16 -28.29 23.04 16.63
N ARG A 17 -28.22 24.35 16.89
CA ARG A 17 -27.22 25.24 16.28
C ARG A 17 -25.82 24.96 16.79
N GLU A 18 -25.67 24.70 18.09
CA GLU A 18 -24.41 24.26 18.70
C GLU A 18 -23.92 22.92 18.10
N ALA A 19 -24.85 22.03 17.76
CA ALA A 19 -24.60 20.76 17.07
C ALA A 19 -24.33 20.90 15.55
N GLY A 20 -24.20 22.12 15.01
CA GLY A 20 -23.91 22.35 13.59
C GLY A 20 -25.08 22.04 12.64
N GLY A 21 -26.32 21.94 13.14
CA GLY A 21 -27.52 21.66 12.34
C GLY A 21 -27.76 20.18 12.01
N ASP A 22 -26.84 19.28 12.38
CA ASP A 22 -27.03 17.83 12.28
C ASP A 22 -27.74 17.32 13.54
N GLY A 23 -29.09 17.24 13.50
CA GLY A 23 -29.93 16.83 14.63
C GLY A 23 -29.74 15.37 15.11
N ARG A 24 -28.66 14.69 14.72
CA ARG A 24 -28.26 13.34 15.15
C ARG A 24 -27.59 13.31 16.52
N SER A 25 -27.01 14.42 16.96
CA SER A 25 -26.37 14.56 18.28
C SER A 25 -27.33 15.12 19.36
N LEU A 26 -28.55 15.52 18.97
CA LEU A 26 -29.56 15.99 19.91
C LEU A 26 -30.23 14.83 20.65
N ASP A 27 -30.56 15.07 21.92
CA ASP A 27 -31.41 14.18 22.69
C ASP A 27 -32.81 14.08 22.06
N HIS A 28 -33.46 12.94 22.26
CA HIS A 28 -34.72 12.61 21.60
C HIS A 28 -35.87 13.55 22.00
N GLU A 29 -35.84 14.09 23.21
CA GLU A 29 -36.86 14.99 23.71
C GLU A 29 -36.78 16.35 23.00
N SER A 30 -35.57 16.93 22.94
CA SER A 30 -35.29 18.16 22.18
C SER A 30 -35.67 18.02 20.71
N LEU A 31 -35.33 16.89 20.07
CA LEU A 31 -35.67 16.65 18.67
C LEU A 31 -37.19 16.49 18.45
N ALA A 32 -37.90 15.83 19.38
CA ALA A 32 -39.35 15.68 19.32
C ALA A 32 -40.06 17.03 19.52
N VAL A 33 -39.54 17.91 20.37
CA VAL A 33 -40.03 19.29 20.54
C VAL A 33 -39.88 20.08 19.23
N ILE A 34 -38.70 20.07 18.61
CA ILE A 34 -38.45 20.75 17.34
C ILE A 34 -39.36 20.22 16.22
N ARG A 35 -39.53 18.89 16.11
CA ARG A 35 -40.41 18.26 15.11
C ARG A 35 -41.86 18.69 15.26
N ARG A 36 -42.40 18.62 16.48
CA ARG A 36 -43.79 19.02 16.75
C ARG A 36 -44.04 20.49 16.43
N ALA A 37 -43.12 21.37 16.83
CA ALA A 37 -43.20 22.80 16.52
C ALA A 37 -43.14 23.07 15.01
N ALA A 38 -42.22 22.41 14.30
CA ALA A 38 -42.07 22.57 12.86
C ALA A 38 -43.31 22.11 12.09
N ILE A 39 -43.88 20.96 12.46
CA ILE A 39 -45.10 20.43 11.84
C ILE A 39 -46.30 21.32 12.14
N ALA A 40 -46.44 21.84 13.36
CA ALA A 40 -47.50 22.77 13.72
C ALA A 40 -47.45 24.06 12.88
N ARG A 41 -46.27 24.66 12.73
CA ARG A 41 -46.08 25.86 11.90
C ARG A 41 -46.30 25.60 10.41
N MET A 42 -45.85 24.46 9.89
CA MET A 42 -46.13 24.07 8.50
C MET A 42 -47.63 23.83 8.25
N ARG A 43 -48.37 23.27 9.23
CA ARG A 43 -49.83 23.13 9.16
C ARG A 43 -50.56 24.47 9.23
N ALA A 44 -49.99 25.46 9.93
CA ALA A 44 -50.49 26.83 9.98
C ALA A 44 -50.23 27.63 8.68
N GLY A 45 -49.57 27.04 7.67
CA GLY A 45 -49.38 27.62 6.35
C GLY A 45 -47.97 28.19 6.08
N GLU A 46 -47.04 28.05 7.02
CA GLU A 46 -45.64 28.47 6.78
C GLU A 46 -44.93 27.54 5.79
N ARG A 47 -44.12 28.15 4.90
CA ARG A 47 -43.39 27.39 3.87
C ARG A 47 -42.17 26.68 4.48
N PRO A 48 -41.93 25.39 4.17
CA PRO A 48 -40.78 24.62 4.69
C PRO A 48 -39.42 25.29 4.44
N ALA A 49 -39.28 26.03 3.32
CA ALA A 49 -38.04 26.74 2.99
C ALA A 49 -37.71 27.87 3.97
N GLY A 50 -38.72 28.64 4.41
CA GLY A 50 -38.51 29.72 5.39
C GLY A 50 -38.17 29.15 6.77
N LEU A 51 -38.90 28.11 7.17
CA LEU A 51 -38.71 27.45 8.46
C LEU A 51 -37.34 26.74 8.55
N ALA A 52 -36.87 26.15 7.45
CA ALA A 52 -35.54 25.52 7.35
C ALA A 52 -34.42 26.53 7.67
N SER A 53 -34.51 27.71 7.06
CA SER A 53 -33.55 28.80 7.28
C SER A 53 -33.57 29.31 8.72
N GLU A 54 -34.75 29.39 9.34
CA GLU A 54 -34.90 29.84 10.72
C GLU A 54 -34.32 28.83 11.72
N TYR A 55 -34.55 27.53 11.48
CA TYR A 55 -34.18 26.47 12.42
C TYR A 55 -32.75 25.96 12.20
N GLY A 56 -32.10 26.33 11.09
CA GLY A 56 -30.79 25.80 10.71
C GLY A 56 -30.84 24.34 10.25
N LEU A 57 -31.97 23.91 9.68
CA LEU A 57 -32.19 22.56 9.16
C LEU A 57 -32.17 22.56 7.63
N THR A 58 -31.90 21.42 7.02
CA THR A 58 -32.05 21.29 5.55
C THR A 58 -33.53 21.29 5.17
N ARG A 59 -33.84 21.86 3.99
CA ARG A 59 -35.19 21.85 3.42
C ARG A 59 -35.75 20.42 3.31
N GLY A 60 -34.92 19.46 2.91
CA GLY A 60 -35.29 18.06 2.77
C GLY A 60 -35.80 17.43 4.07
N THR A 61 -35.19 17.77 5.22
CA THR A 61 -35.62 17.28 6.53
C THR A 61 -37.05 17.72 6.86
N LEU A 62 -37.40 18.98 6.57
CA LEU A 62 -38.75 19.49 6.83
C LEU A 62 -39.79 18.92 5.86
N TYR A 63 -39.45 18.74 4.58
CA TYR A 63 -40.32 18.05 3.63
C TYR A 63 -40.57 16.60 4.06
N TYR A 64 -39.55 15.90 4.53
CA TYR A 64 -39.69 14.54 5.06
C TYR A 64 -40.61 14.50 6.28
N TRP A 65 -40.43 15.39 7.26
CA TRP A 65 -41.32 15.43 8.43
C TRP A 65 -42.75 15.79 8.08
N ARG A 66 -42.94 16.68 7.09
CA ARG A 66 -44.25 17.00 6.55
C ARG A 66 -44.91 15.77 5.93
N SER A 67 -44.20 15.02 5.08
CA SER A 67 -44.74 13.79 4.47
C SER A 67 -45.16 12.76 5.52
N LEU A 68 -44.32 12.52 6.54
CA LEU A 68 -44.67 11.63 7.66
C LEU A 68 -45.90 12.12 8.45
N ALA A 69 -46.07 13.44 8.59
CA ALA A 69 -47.20 14.03 9.31
C ALA A 69 -48.50 14.01 8.50
N GLU A 70 -48.42 14.05 7.17
CA GLU A 70 -49.55 13.88 6.25
C GLU A 70 -49.97 12.40 6.19
N GLU A 71 -49.02 11.47 6.26
CA GLU A 71 -49.25 10.02 6.35
C GLU A 71 -49.71 9.54 7.74
N GLY A 72 -49.77 10.42 8.74
CA GLY A 72 -50.15 10.08 10.11
C GLY A 72 -49.14 9.19 10.85
N HIS A 73 -47.89 9.12 10.38
CA HIS A 73 -46.88 8.22 10.92
C HIS A 73 -46.40 8.65 12.32
N PRO A 74 -46.28 7.76 13.33
CA PRO A 74 -45.89 8.11 14.70
C PRO A 74 -44.56 8.86 14.82
N ARG A 75 -43.61 8.58 13.91
CA ARG A 75 -42.32 9.29 13.79
C ARG A 75 -42.41 10.77 13.42
N ALA A 76 -43.58 11.25 12.99
CA ALA A 76 -43.83 12.66 12.75
C ALA A 76 -43.74 13.46 14.06
N SER A 77 -44.29 12.95 15.15
CA SER A 77 -44.36 13.65 16.44
C SER A 77 -43.43 13.07 17.52
N GLN A 78 -42.95 11.83 17.35
CA GLN A 78 -42.06 11.15 18.29
C GLN A 78 -40.69 10.88 17.67
N ALA A 79 -39.62 11.25 18.39
CA ALA A 79 -38.28 10.76 18.09
C ALA A 79 -38.12 9.37 18.73
N ALA A 80 -38.35 8.31 17.97
CA ALA A 80 -38.06 6.95 18.41
C ALA A 80 -36.59 6.59 18.15
N PRO A 81 -35.92 5.83 19.03
CA PRO A 81 -34.65 5.19 18.69
C PRO A 81 -34.84 4.37 17.41
N GLY A 82 -33.84 4.34 16.54
CA GLY A 82 -33.84 3.42 15.41
C GLY A 82 -33.92 1.98 15.93
N GLY A 83 -35.11 1.39 15.97
CA GLY A 83 -35.32 0.03 16.46
C GLY A 83 -34.47 -0.95 15.65
N ARG A 84 -33.57 -1.67 16.33
CA ARG A 84 -32.89 -2.84 15.74
C ARG A 84 -33.95 -3.88 15.41
N THR A 85 -33.91 -4.41 14.20
CA THR A 85 -34.71 -5.56 13.76
C THR A 85 -34.59 -6.72 14.77
N PRO A 86 -35.68 -7.46 15.07
CA PRO A 86 -35.64 -8.63 15.94
C PRO A 86 -34.53 -9.62 15.53
N TYR A 87 -33.83 -10.22 16.50
CA TYR A 87 -32.74 -11.15 16.21
C TYR A 87 -33.28 -12.38 15.47
N LYS A 88 -32.73 -12.66 14.28
CA LYS A 88 -33.16 -13.78 13.42
C LYS A 88 -32.95 -15.19 14.03
N VAL A 89 -32.28 -15.30 15.19
CA VAL A 89 -31.88 -16.59 15.79
C VAL A 89 -32.45 -16.69 17.20
N SER A 90 -33.32 -17.67 17.43
CA SER A 90 -33.96 -17.91 18.73
C SER A 90 -32.95 -18.36 19.81
N PRO A 91 -33.24 -18.17 21.11
CA PRO A 91 -32.38 -18.67 22.19
C PRO A 91 -32.15 -20.19 22.14
N GLN A 92 -33.16 -20.97 21.74
CA GLN A 92 -33.03 -22.42 21.57
C GLN A 92 -32.08 -22.77 20.42
N ALA A 93 -32.23 -22.10 19.27
CA ALA A 93 -31.35 -22.28 18.12
C ALA A 93 -29.89 -21.91 18.44
N ARG A 94 -29.68 -20.91 19.29
CA ARG A 94 -28.36 -20.52 19.80
C ARG A 94 -27.69 -21.63 20.61
N GLU A 95 -28.43 -22.25 21.52
CA GLU A 95 -27.90 -23.35 22.34
C GLU A 95 -27.63 -24.60 21.51
N GLN A 96 -28.52 -24.95 20.58
CA GLN A 96 -28.31 -26.06 19.65
C GLN A 96 -27.10 -25.82 18.74
N LEU A 97 -26.91 -24.59 18.26
CA LEU A 97 -25.72 -24.21 17.51
C LEU A 97 -24.47 -24.34 18.39
N ARG A 98 -24.51 -23.88 19.64
CA ARG A 98 -23.39 -23.97 20.58
C ARG A 98 -22.95 -25.42 20.77
N GLN A 99 -23.89 -26.32 21.05
CA GLN A 99 -23.59 -27.74 21.23
C GLN A 99 -23.00 -28.38 19.97
N ALA A 100 -23.56 -28.08 18.79
CA ALA A 100 -23.05 -28.61 17.53
C ALA A 100 -21.62 -28.14 17.24
N VAL A 101 -21.33 -26.85 17.42
CA VAL A 101 -20.01 -26.26 17.10
C VAL A 101 -18.91 -26.71 18.08
N LEU A 102 -19.26 -27.13 19.29
CA LEU A 102 -18.32 -27.76 20.23
C LEU A 102 -17.91 -29.18 19.78
N GLY A 103 -18.75 -29.85 18.99
CA GLY A 103 -18.50 -31.19 18.48
C GLY A 103 -17.75 -31.24 17.13
N ASP A 104 -17.49 -32.46 16.67
CA ASP A 104 -17.01 -32.71 15.31
C ASP A 104 -18.14 -32.45 14.30
N PRO A 105 -17.94 -31.64 13.24
CA PRO A 105 -18.97 -31.40 12.22
C PRO A 105 -19.50 -32.70 11.58
N ARG A 106 -18.69 -33.77 11.54
CA ARG A 106 -19.12 -35.07 11.03
C ARG A 106 -20.24 -35.71 11.85
N ALA A 107 -20.33 -35.39 13.14
CA ALA A 107 -21.41 -35.87 14.01
C ALA A 107 -22.78 -35.34 13.61
N VAL A 108 -22.83 -34.22 12.89
CA VAL A 108 -24.08 -33.63 12.35
C VAL A 108 -24.25 -33.86 10.84
N GLY A 109 -23.55 -34.85 10.29
CA GLY A 109 -23.69 -35.27 8.88
C GLY A 109 -22.88 -34.46 7.87
N LEU A 110 -21.96 -33.60 8.31
CA LEU A 110 -21.05 -32.88 7.41
C LEU A 110 -19.87 -33.76 6.99
N THR A 111 -19.42 -33.60 5.75
CA THR A 111 -18.29 -34.39 5.22
C THR A 111 -16.91 -33.87 5.66
N ARG A 112 -16.83 -32.63 6.15
CA ARG A 112 -15.56 -32.01 6.58
C ARG A 112 -15.32 -32.20 8.09
N PRO A 113 -14.08 -32.45 8.53
CA PRO A 113 -13.72 -32.65 9.94
C PRO A 113 -13.50 -31.35 10.74
N LEU A 114 -13.47 -30.18 10.09
CA LEU A 114 -13.36 -28.86 10.73
C LEU A 114 -14.55 -27.96 10.38
N TRP A 115 -14.94 -27.08 11.30
CA TRP A 115 -15.97 -26.08 11.09
C TRP A 115 -15.44 -24.91 10.26
N ASN A 116 -16.30 -24.29 9.46
CA ASN A 116 -16.07 -22.95 8.94
C ASN A 116 -17.38 -22.17 8.89
N ARG A 117 -17.29 -20.85 8.65
CA ARG A 117 -18.47 -19.98 8.62
C ARG A 117 -19.54 -20.41 7.61
N GLY A 118 -19.13 -21.03 6.51
CA GLY A 118 -20.05 -21.58 5.51
C GLY A 118 -20.81 -22.80 6.04
N LEU A 119 -20.11 -23.74 6.67
CA LEU A 119 -20.70 -24.93 7.31
C LEU A 119 -21.61 -24.56 8.49
N VAL A 120 -21.24 -23.56 9.28
CA VAL A 120 -22.11 -23.06 10.35
C VAL A 120 -23.38 -22.42 9.78
N ARG A 121 -23.27 -21.65 8.68
CA ARG A 121 -24.44 -21.12 7.97
C ARG A 121 -25.32 -22.24 7.42
N TRP A 122 -24.72 -23.26 6.82
CA TRP A 122 -25.42 -24.44 6.32
C TRP A 122 -26.16 -25.14 7.47
N TYR A 123 -25.51 -25.36 8.61
CA TYR A 123 -26.13 -25.96 9.79
C TYR A 123 -27.34 -25.15 10.29
N LEU A 124 -27.18 -23.82 10.36
CA LEU A 124 -28.27 -22.91 10.74
C LEU A 124 -29.45 -22.97 9.77
N ARG A 125 -29.18 -23.08 8.47
CA ARG A 125 -30.22 -23.16 7.44
C ARG A 125 -30.95 -24.51 7.48
N GLU A 126 -30.21 -25.61 7.47
CA GLU A 126 -30.79 -26.95 7.31
C GLU A 126 -31.37 -27.52 8.60
N HIS A 127 -30.72 -27.28 9.75
CA HIS A 127 -31.18 -27.85 11.04
C HIS A 127 -32.01 -26.87 11.86
N LEU A 128 -31.84 -25.56 11.65
CA LEU A 128 -32.46 -24.51 12.48
C LEU A 128 -33.36 -23.55 11.66
N ASN A 129 -33.58 -23.84 10.37
CA ASN A 129 -34.39 -23.05 9.43
C ASN A 129 -34.09 -21.54 9.47
N THR A 130 -32.82 -21.18 9.68
CA THR A 130 -32.37 -19.80 9.91
C THR A 130 -31.30 -19.43 8.90
N ASP A 131 -31.66 -18.62 7.89
CA ASP A 131 -30.69 -18.11 6.92
C ASP A 131 -30.16 -16.72 7.32
N ILE A 132 -28.87 -16.67 7.61
CA ILE A 132 -28.14 -15.45 7.94
C ILE A 132 -26.86 -15.35 7.11
N SER A 133 -26.43 -14.13 6.80
CA SER A 133 -25.19 -13.94 6.04
C SER A 133 -23.98 -14.43 6.85
N ALA A 134 -22.90 -14.80 6.15
CA ALA A 134 -21.68 -15.27 6.80
C ALA A 134 -21.14 -14.24 7.82
N ASN A 135 -21.35 -12.94 7.61
CA ASN A 135 -20.94 -11.88 8.56
C ASN A 135 -21.77 -11.92 9.85
N HIS A 136 -23.08 -12.18 9.74
CA HIS A 136 -23.94 -12.38 10.90
C HIS A 136 -23.63 -13.68 11.64
N VAL A 137 -23.17 -14.73 10.95
CA VAL A 137 -22.66 -15.96 11.61
C VAL A 137 -21.49 -15.65 12.54
N ARG A 138 -20.54 -14.82 12.10
CA ARG A 138 -19.42 -14.39 12.97
C ARG A 138 -19.93 -13.67 14.22
N LEU A 139 -20.83 -12.71 14.04
CA LEU A 139 -21.41 -11.95 15.17
C LEU A 139 -22.17 -12.90 16.12
N LEU A 140 -22.90 -13.87 15.58
CA LEU A 140 -23.60 -14.88 16.37
C LEU A 140 -22.61 -15.73 17.19
N LEU A 141 -21.52 -16.22 16.58
CA LEU A 141 -20.50 -16.99 17.30
C LEU A 141 -19.80 -16.14 18.37
N GLN A 142 -19.58 -14.84 18.13
CA GLN A 142 -19.06 -13.90 19.14
C GLN A 142 -20.02 -13.74 20.32
N GLN A 143 -21.32 -13.62 20.04
CA GLN A 143 -22.36 -13.55 21.08
C GLN A 143 -22.46 -14.83 21.90
N LEU A 144 -22.20 -15.98 21.29
CA LEU A 144 -22.12 -17.26 21.98
C LEU A 144 -20.77 -17.49 22.67
N GLN A 145 -19.86 -16.53 22.60
CA GLN A 145 -18.50 -16.62 23.13
C GLN A 145 -17.68 -17.80 22.56
N LEU A 146 -18.07 -18.31 21.39
CA LEU A 146 -17.34 -19.34 20.63
C LEU A 146 -16.35 -18.73 19.65
N TRP A 147 -16.29 -17.41 19.60
CA TRP A 147 -15.42 -16.62 18.74
C TRP A 147 -14.92 -15.40 19.52
N PRO A 148 -13.65 -15.01 19.40
CA PRO A 148 -13.11 -13.88 20.16
C PRO A 148 -13.80 -12.55 19.80
N ALA A 149 -14.08 -11.73 20.82
CA ALA A 149 -14.78 -10.44 20.67
C ALA A 149 -13.98 -9.42 19.84
N THR A 150 -12.66 -9.40 20.04
CA THR A 150 -11.69 -8.62 19.27
C THR A 150 -10.77 -9.57 18.49
N ASN A 151 -10.18 -9.10 17.38
CA ASN A 151 -9.07 -9.86 16.81
C ASN A 151 -7.92 -9.80 17.84
N PRO A 152 -7.41 -10.93 18.35
CA PRO A 152 -6.20 -10.87 19.17
C PRO A 152 -5.08 -10.26 18.33
N PRO A 153 -4.16 -9.49 18.94
CA PRO A 153 -2.99 -9.02 18.21
C PRO A 153 -2.28 -10.24 17.64
N ALA A 154 -2.12 -10.29 16.32
CA ALA A 154 -1.29 -11.31 15.73
C ALA A 154 0.12 -11.08 16.26
N TYR A 155 0.77 -12.11 16.80
CA TYR A 155 2.20 -12.10 17.13
C TYR A 155 3.04 -11.42 16.03
N ALA A 156 2.65 -11.67 14.77
CA ALA A 156 3.19 -11.06 13.56
C ALA A 156 3.21 -9.51 13.53
N GLN A 157 2.28 -8.84 14.21
CA GLN A 157 2.19 -7.37 14.25
C GLN A 157 3.10 -6.73 15.31
N GLN A 158 3.51 -7.50 16.32
CA GLN A 158 4.26 -7.00 17.47
C GLN A 158 5.74 -7.41 17.44
N CYS A 159 6.07 -8.48 16.70
CA CYS A 159 7.45 -8.93 16.56
C CYS A 159 8.15 -8.27 15.37
N ALA A 160 9.15 -7.44 15.66
CA ALA A 160 9.97 -6.75 14.65
C ALA A 160 10.79 -7.71 13.74
N LEU A 161 10.89 -9.00 14.10
CA LEU A 161 11.58 -10.02 13.29
C LEU A 161 10.68 -10.64 12.21
N VAL A 162 9.38 -10.35 12.21
CA VAL A 162 8.43 -10.92 11.24
C VAL A 162 8.70 -10.46 9.82
N PRO A 163 8.99 -9.17 9.52
CA PRO A 163 9.38 -8.75 8.18
C PRO A 163 10.62 -9.49 7.68
N TRP A 164 11.66 -9.61 8.51
CA TRP A 164 12.86 -10.38 8.18
C TRP A 164 12.54 -11.85 7.89
N TRP A 165 11.81 -12.52 8.79
CA TRP A 165 11.44 -13.93 8.62
C TRP A 165 10.57 -14.17 7.38
N VAL A 166 9.71 -13.21 7.01
CA VAL A 166 8.93 -13.27 5.77
C VAL A 166 9.84 -13.18 4.53
N GLU A 167 10.87 -12.33 4.59
CA GLU A 167 11.83 -12.13 3.50
C GLU A 167 12.85 -13.26 3.38
N THR A 168 13.23 -13.91 4.47
CA THR A 168 14.30 -14.93 4.51
C THR A 168 13.77 -16.36 4.55
N GLU A 169 12.99 -16.71 5.56
CA GLU A 169 12.61 -18.09 5.89
C GLU A 169 11.29 -18.51 5.25
N PHE A 170 10.28 -17.63 5.28
CA PHE A 170 8.94 -17.93 4.77
C PHE A 170 8.94 -18.26 3.28
N GLY A 171 9.79 -17.58 2.49
CA GLY A 171 9.97 -17.87 1.07
C GLY A 171 10.42 -19.31 0.82
N ALA A 172 11.40 -19.80 1.59
CA ALA A 172 11.89 -21.17 1.49
C ALA A 172 10.85 -22.21 1.96
N ILE A 173 10.15 -21.90 3.06
CA ILE A 173 9.05 -22.73 3.59
C ILE A 173 7.94 -22.87 2.56
N ARG A 174 7.51 -21.76 1.96
CA ARG A 174 6.48 -21.74 0.92
C ARG A 174 6.93 -22.54 -0.30
N THR A 175 8.15 -22.31 -0.79
CA THR A 175 8.70 -23.04 -1.94
C THR A 175 8.74 -24.56 -1.69
N ARG A 176 9.13 -24.98 -0.48
CA ARG A 176 9.16 -26.40 -0.09
C ARG A 176 7.75 -27.00 -0.02
N ALA A 177 6.78 -26.26 0.52
CA ALA A 177 5.38 -26.67 0.58
C ALA A 177 4.79 -26.83 -0.84
N GLU A 178 5.01 -25.84 -1.71
CA GLU A 178 4.58 -25.85 -3.11
C GLU A 178 5.20 -27.01 -3.91
N THR A 179 6.51 -27.22 -3.77
CA THR A 179 7.23 -28.32 -4.44
C THR A 179 6.73 -29.70 -4.00
N SER A 180 6.29 -29.83 -2.74
CA SER A 180 5.79 -31.09 -2.17
C SER A 180 4.27 -31.25 -2.34
N GLY A 181 3.58 -30.30 -2.97
CA GLY A 181 2.11 -30.27 -3.06
C GLY A 181 1.41 -30.18 -1.69
N ALA A 182 2.12 -29.72 -0.65
CA ALA A 182 1.62 -29.68 0.71
C ALA A 182 0.84 -28.38 0.96
N PRO A 183 -0.42 -28.43 1.43
CA PRO A 183 -1.12 -27.22 1.83
C PRO A 183 -0.43 -26.58 3.04
N LEU A 184 -0.31 -25.26 2.99
CA LEU A 184 0.32 -24.43 4.02
C LEU A 184 -0.76 -23.65 4.78
N TYR A 185 -0.73 -23.75 6.11
CA TYR A 185 -1.64 -23.03 7.01
C TYR A 185 -0.90 -22.28 8.11
N PHE A 186 -1.40 -21.10 8.45
CA PHE A 186 -1.09 -20.44 9.71
C PHE A 186 -2.02 -20.98 10.79
N LEU A 187 -1.42 -21.53 11.85
CA LEU A 187 -2.10 -22.02 13.03
C LEU A 187 -2.22 -20.87 14.03
N GLN A 188 -3.47 -20.51 14.35
CA GLN A 188 -3.76 -19.54 15.39
C GLN A 188 -4.54 -20.21 16.51
N VAL A 189 -4.05 -20.02 17.73
CA VAL A 189 -4.69 -20.47 18.97
C VAL A 189 -5.21 -19.26 19.72
N THR A 190 -6.48 -19.27 20.12
CA THR A 190 -7.06 -18.14 20.86
C THR A 190 -7.97 -18.65 21.97
N ALA A 191 -7.84 -18.10 23.18
CA ALA A 191 -8.77 -18.38 24.26
C ALA A 191 -10.14 -17.76 23.94
N VAL A 192 -11.22 -18.49 24.24
CA VAL A 192 -12.58 -17.96 24.13
C VAL A 192 -13.31 -18.16 25.46
N GLU A 193 -14.01 -17.12 25.91
CA GLU A 193 -14.63 -17.05 27.23
C GLU A 193 -15.99 -17.75 27.24
N ALA A 194 -16.05 -19.08 27.26
CA ALA A 194 -17.32 -19.79 27.26
C ALA A 194 -17.53 -20.63 28.53
N GLY A 195 -17.40 -20.06 29.73
CA GLY A 195 -17.73 -20.70 31.02
C GLY A 195 -16.94 -21.96 31.41
N ALA A 196 -16.26 -22.57 30.45
CA ALA A 196 -15.21 -23.57 30.51
C ALA A 196 -14.10 -22.99 29.62
N GLU A 197 -12.84 -23.09 30.05
CA GLU A 197 -11.70 -22.57 29.33
C GLU A 197 -11.59 -23.20 27.92
N LEU A 198 -12.28 -22.66 26.90
CA LEU A 198 -12.23 -23.17 25.54
C LEU A 198 -11.09 -22.47 24.79
N ARG A 199 -10.43 -23.22 23.90
CA ARG A 199 -9.42 -22.71 22.98
C ARG A 199 -9.90 -22.93 21.55
N LEU A 200 -10.04 -21.84 20.82
CA LEU A 200 -10.29 -21.85 19.38
C LEU A 200 -8.98 -22.14 18.65
N MET A 201 -8.90 -23.31 18.03
CA MET A 201 -7.84 -23.68 17.10
C MET A 201 -8.29 -23.35 15.70
N SER A 202 -7.56 -22.49 14.99
CA SER A 202 -7.95 -22.06 13.65
C SER A 202 -6.80 -22.17 12.66
N LEU A 203 -7.14 -22.60 11.45
CA LEU A 203 -6.25 -22.68 10.31
C LEU A 203 -6.60 -21.55 9.33
N VAL A 204 -5.57 -20.80 8.92
CA VAL A 204 -5.71 -19.68 7.99
C VAL A 204 -4.70 -19.84 6.86
N GLN A 205 -5.15 -19.96 5.61
CA GLN A 205 -4.23 -20.05 4.46
C GLN A 205 -3.69 -18.67 4.06
N THR A 206 -4.58 -17.70 3.91
CA THR A 206 -4.24 -16.33 3.50
C THR A 206 -5.13 -15.30 4.19
N LYS A 207 -4.71 -14.03 4.19
CA LYS A 207 -5.50 -12.93 4.74
C LYS A 207 -6.82 -12.82 3.98
N GLY A 208 -7.93 -13.12 4.66
CA GLY A 208 -9.29 -13.08 4.09
C GLY A 208 -9.83 -14.43 3.63
N ALA A 209 -9.04 -15.51 3.64
CA ALA A 209 -9.52 -16.86 3.38
C ALA A 209 -10.52 -17.33 4.44
N ALA A 210 -11.37 -18.31 4.06
CA ALA A 210 -12.24 -18.98 5.00
C ALA A 210 -11.39 -19.65 6.09
N ARG A 211 -11.69 -19.35 7.36
CA ARG A 211 -11.02 -19.94 8.51
C ARG A 211 -11.70 -21.27 8.83
N ASP A 212 -10.96 -22.37 8.69
CA ASP A 212 -11.36 -23.66 9.24
C ASP A 212 -10.95 -23.67 10.73
N PHE A 213 -11.81 -24.18 11.60
CA PHE A 213 -11.58 -24.14 13.04
C PHE A 213 -12.20 -25.32 13.79
N ALA A 214 -11.68 -25.55 14.99
CA ALA A 214 -12.27 -26.41 16.00
C ALA A 214 -12.14 -25.75 17.38
N LEU A 215 -13.08 -26.04 18.26
CA LEU A 215 -12.98 -25.67 19.67
C LEU A 215 -12.43 -26.85 20.46
N LEU A 216 -11.45 -26.57 21.32
CA LEU A 216 -10.89 -27.54 22.25
C LEU A 216 -11.21 -27.10 23.69
N PRO A 217 -11.74 -27.97 24.55
CA PRO A 217 -11.79 -27.70 25.98
C PRO A 217 -10.37 -27.69 26.56
N ALA A 218 -10.08 -26.79 27.50
CA ALA A 218 -8.78 -26.72 28.16
C ALA A 218 -8.52 -27.95 29.04
N GLU A 219 -9.57 -28.48 29.65
CA GLU A 219 -9.57 -29.71 30.43
C GLU A 219 -10.02 -30.88 29.56
N ALA A 220 -9.30 -31.12 28.47
CA ALA A 220 -9.56 -32.29 27.65
C ALA A 220 -9.16 -33.56 28.40
N GLU A 221 -10.04 -34.57 28.42
CA GLU A 221 -9.69 -35.93 28.87
C GLU A 221 -8.40 -36.38 28.16
N GLY A 222 -7.36 -36.66 28.97
CA GLY A 222 -6.04 -37.09 28.50
C GLY A 222 -5.02 -35.98 28.22
N GLY A 223 -5.33 -34.72 28.55
CA GLY A 223 -4.38 -33.61 28.57
C GLY A 223 -4.24 -32.83 27.25
N LEU A 224 -3.53 -31.71 27.32
CA LEU A 224 -3.44 -30.73 26.23
C LEU A 224 -2.78 -31.29 24.95
N GLU A 225 -1.77 -32.13 25.10
CA GLU A 225 -1.08 -32.77 23.97
C GLU A 225 -1.99 -33.74 23.21
N GLN A 226 -2.79 -34.55 23.90
CA GLN A 226 -3.75 -35.45 23.25
C GLN A 226 -4.88 -34.67 22.56
N ALA A 227 -5.32 -33.55 23.15
CA ALA A 227 -6.28 -32.65 22.53
C ALA A 227 -5.73 -32.01 21.25
N CYS A 228 -4.49 -31.51 21.30
CA CYS A 228 -3.77 -31.02 20.12
C CYS A 228 -3.62 -32.14 19.07
N GLY A 229 -3.31 -33.37 19.49
CA GLY A 229 -3.25 -34.53 18.61
C GLY A 229 -4.55 -34.80 17.87
N ARG A 230 -5.68 -34.87 18.57
CA ARG A 230 -7.01 -35.05 17.94
C ARG A 230 -7.33 -33.95 16.94
N PHE A 231 -6.94 -32.71 17.23
CA PHE A 231 -7.07 -31.62 16.27
C PHE A 231 -6.20 -31.86 15.03
N LEU A 232 -4.93 -32.22 15.20
CA LEU A 232 -4.01 -32.52 14.08
C LEU A 232 -4.47 -33.71 13.24
N ASP A 233 -5.10 -34.73 13.84
CA ASP A 233 -5.71 -35.85 13.09
C ASP A 233 -6.84 -35.35 12.19
N ARG A 234 -7.70 -34.44 12.68
CA ARG A 234 -8.72 -33.79 11.85
C ARG A 234 -8.12 -32.95 10.72
N VAL A 235 -6.94 -32.36 10.91
CA VAL A 235 -6.20 -31.67 9.84
C VAL A 235 -5.68 -32.67 8.81
N LEU A 236 -5.18 -33.83 9.24
CA LEU A 236 -4.77 -34.90 8.34
C LEU A 236 -5.95 -35.55 7.60
N ASP A 237 -7.15 -35.55 8.18
CA ASP A 237 -8.37 -36.01 7.49
C ASP A 237 -8.80 -35.05 6.36
N LEU A 238 -8.37 -33.78 6.39
CA LEU A 238 -8.68 -32.81 5.33
C LEU A 238 -7.86 -33.05 4.05
N HIS A 239 -6.72 -33.72 4.16
CA HIS A 239 -5.73 -33.81 3.09
C HIS A 239 -5.18 -35.23 3.00
N SER A 240 -5.02 -35.77 1.81
CA SER A 240 -4.39 -37.09 1.62
C SER A 240 -2.85 -37.05 1.71
N GLY A 241 -2.23 -35.86 1.55
CA GLY A 241 -0.77 -35.65 1.49
C GLY A 241 -0.15 -35.01 2.75
N PRO A 242 1.13 -34.59 2.70
CA PRO A 242 1.79 -33.86 3.78
C PRO A 242 1.20 -32.46 3.97
N VAL A 243 1.23 -31.92 5.18
CA VAL A 243 0.67 -30.60 5.56
C VAL A 243 1.73 -29.76 6.27
N VAL A 244 1.85 -28.49 5.91
CA VAL A 244 2.76 -27.54 6.56
C VAL A 244 1.95 -26.57 7.43
N LEU A 245 2.33 -26.47 8.70
CA LEU A 245 1.70 -25.57 9.68
C LEU A 245 2.73 -24.56 10.18
N ILE A 246 2.32 -23.30 10.29
CA ILE A 246 3.15 -22.22 10.86
C ILE A 246 2.42 -21.67 12.07
N GLY A 247 2.99 -21.86 13.26
CA GLY A 247 2.41 -21.40 14.53
C GLY A 247 3.22 -20.29 15.20
N ASP A 248 2.65 -19.76 16.29
CA ASP A 248 3.33 -18.83 17.18
C ASP A 248 4.59 -19.47 17.81
N PRO A 249 5.52 -18.65 18.37
CA PRO A 249 6.71 -19.18 19.02
C PRO A 249 6.37 -20.13 20.18
N LEU A 250 7.30 -21.03 20.51
CA LEU A 250 7.17 -22.05 21.58
C LEU A 250 7.17 -21.50 23.02
N ILE A 251 6.65 -20.29 23.22
CA ILE A 251 6.56 -19.62 24.51
C ILE A 251 5.32 -20.12 25.27
N ALA A 252 4.20 -20.32 24.57
CA ALA A 252 2.94 -20.78 25.16
C ALA A 252 2.92 -22.32 25.37
N PRO A 253 2.40 -22.83 26.52
CA PRO A 253 2.26 -24.27 26.79
C PRO A 253 1.51 -25.02 25.68
N THR A 254 0.49 -24.40 25.08
CA THR A 254 -0.29 -24.97 23.99
C THR A 254 0.53 -25.17 22.70
N MET A 255 1.45 -24.26 22.37
CA MET A 255 2.31 -24.42 21.21
C MET A 255 3.38 -25.49 21.42
N ARG A 256 3.86 -25.68 22.66
CA ARG A 256 4.73 -26.80 23.02
C ARG A 256 4.01 -28.14 22.91
N ALA A 257 2.79 -28.24 23.44
CA ALA A 257 1.95 -29.43 23.31
C ALA A 257 1.60 -29.73 21.85
N MET A 258 1.34 -28.70 21.04
CA MET A 258 1.10 -28.84 19.61
C MET A 258 2.34 -29.37 18.87
N ALA A 259 3.53 -28.88 19.21
CA ALA A 259 4.78 -29.34 18.62
C ALA A 259 5.09 -30.80 18.98
N ALA A 260 4.89 -31.19 20.24
CA ALA A 260 5.01 -32.58 20.67
C ALA A 260 4.04 -33.50 19.90
N ALA A 261 2.76 -33.11 19.81
CA ALA A 261 1.75 -33.84 19.06
C ALA A 261 2.05 -33.90 17.54
N ALA A 262 2.61 -32.84 16.96
CA ALA A 262 3.00 -32.81 15.54
C ALA A 262 4.21 -33.71 15.26
N ALA A 263 5.19 -33.78 16.17
CA ALA A 263 6.37 -34.62 16.01
C ALA A 263 6.04 -36.12 15.88
N ALA A 264 4.94 -36.56 16.50
CA ALA A 264 4.43 -37.93 16.37
C ALA A 264 3.77 -38.23 15.00
N ARG A 265 3.61 -37.23 14.11
CA ARG A 265 2.89 -37.33 12.84
C ARG A 265 3.81 -36.98 11.67
N SER A 266 4.32 -38.00 10.99
CA SER A 266 5.27 -37.86 9.86
C SER A 266 4.76 -37.02 8.69
N ARG A 267 3.44 -36.81 8.58
CA ARG A 267 2.80 -36.01 7.53
C ARG A 267 2.64 -34.54 7.90
N ILE A 268 3.01 -34.10 9.11
CA ILE A 268 2.87 -32.72 9.56
C ILE A 268 4.25 -32.11 9.76
N SER A 269 4.51 -30.99 9.09
CA SER A 269 5.67 -30.14 9.34
C SER A 269 5.21 -28.89 10.08
N LEU A 270 5.43 -28.83 11.40
CA LEU A 270 5.15 -27.64 12.21
C LEU A 270 6.38 -26.74 12.28
N MET A 271 6.21 -25.49 11.89
CA MET A 271 7.21 -24.42 11.93
C MET A 271 6.73 -23.30 12.85
N HIS A 272 7.65 -22.49 13.36
CA HIS A 272 7.36 -21.45 14.35
C HIS A 272 7.83 -20.08 13.87
N LEU A 273 7.08 -19.05 14.26
CA LEU A 273 7.52 -17.66 14.15
C LEU A 273 8.70 -17.39 15.11
N PRO A 274 9.62 -16.47 14.77
CA PRO A 274 10.85 -16.21 15.55
C PRO A 274 10.54 -15.61 16.92
N ALA A 275 11.27 -15.94 17.99
CA ALA A 275 11.00 -15.50 19.39
C ALA A 275 11.65 -14.12 19.75
N PRO A 276 11.13 -13.36 20.75
CA PRO A 276 11.59 -11.99 21.04
C PRO A 276 12.91 -11.87 21.83
N HIS A 277 13.30 -12.87 22.63
CA HIS A 277 14.43 -12.76 23.57
C HIS A 277 15.74 -13.28 22.99
N GLU A 278 16.37 -12.48 22.13
CA GLU A 278 17.74 -12.73 21.65
C GLU A 278 18.47 -11.39 21.49
N HIS A 279 18.94 -10.81 22.60
CA HIS A 279 19.80 -9.63 22.55
C HIS A 279 21.28 -9.97 22.29
N GLU A 280 21.76 -11.17 22.62
CA GLU A 280 23.13 -11.62 22.34
C GLU A 280 23.30 -12.23 20.94
N HIS A 281 22.29 -12.93 20.42
CA HIS A 281 22.29 -13.45 19.05
C HIS A 281 22.23 -12.32 18.01
N ARG A 282 21.56 -11.21 18.33
CA ARG A 282 21.54 -10.00 17.46
C ARG A 282 22.91 -9.37 17.27
N ALA A 283 23.79 -9.37 18.27
CA ALA A 283 25.14 -8.81 18.11
C ALA A 283 26.02 -9.69 17.20
N VAL A 284 25.76 -11.01 17.17
CA VAL A 284 26.44 -11.98 16.29
C VAL A 284 25.84 -11.93 14.88
N LEU A 285 24.51 -11.92 14.75
CA LEU A 285 23.80 -11.79 13.47
C LEU A 285 24.04 -10.43 12.82
N HIS A 286 24.14 -9.35 13.60
CA HIS A 286 24.47 -8.03 13.07
C HIS A 286 25.91 -8.02 12.52
N ARG A 287 26.84 -8.71 13.16
CA ARG A 287 28.22 -8.84 12.67
C ARG A 287 28.30 -9.70 11.41
N ALA A 288 27.62 -10.83 11.39
CA ALA A 288 27.51 -11.71 10.22
C ALA A 288 26.80 -11.02 9.05
N SER A 289 25.75 -10.24 9.33
CA SER A 289 25.05 -9.41 8.35
C SER A 289 25.96 -8.34 7.76
N LEU A 290 26.76 -7.65 8.58
CA LEU A 290 27.73 -6.67 8.10
C LEU A 290 28.81 -7.30 7.20
N GLU A 291 29.31 -8.49 7.54
CA GLU A 291 30.28 -9.23 6.74
C GLU A 291 29.68 -9.72 5.41
N GLU A 292 28.45 -10.23 5.44
CA GLU A 292 27.71 -10.66 4.25
C GLU A 292 27.41 -9.46 3.32
N GLN A 293 27.02 -8.31 3.88
CA GLN A 293 26.82 -7.07 3.14
C GLN A 293 28.11 -6.59 2.46
N GLN A 294 29.26 -6.68 3.14
CA GLN A 294 30.55 -6.32 2.55
C GLN A 294 30.96 -7.26 1.41
N LEU A 295 30.74 -8.56 1.57
CA LEU A 295 31.04 -9.55 0.53
C LEU A 295 30.16 -9.39 -0.70
N GLU A 296 28.87 -9.14 -0.50
CA GLU A 296 27.92 -8.93 -1.60
C GLU A 296 28.25 -7.65 -2.38
N ARG A 297 28.65 -6.57 -1.70
CA ARG A 297 29.16 -5.36 -2.36
C ARG A 297 30.38 -5.63 -3.22
N ALA A 298 31.36 -6.39 -2.69
CA ALA A 298 32.56 -6.73 -3.45
C ALA A 298 32.22 -7.54 -4.71
N ARG A 299 31.27 -8.47 -4.62
CA ARG A 299 30.78 -9.25 -5.77
C ARG A 299 30.08 -8.38 -6.81
N LEU A 300 29.14 -7.54 -6.39
CA LEU A 300 28.43 -6.65 -7.31
C LEU A 300 29.38 -5.67 -8.00
N ARG A 301 30.37 -5.13 -7.27
CA ARG A 301 31.40 -4.26 -7.85
C ARG A 301 32.25 -5.00 -8.88
N ALA A 302 32.73 -6.20 -8.56
CA ALA A 302 33.49 -7.02 -9.49
C ALA A 302 32.67 -7.40 -10.74
N ALA A 303 31.37 -7.67 -10.59
CA ALA A 303 30.47 -7.92 -11.71
C ALA A 303 30.29 -6.68 -12.60
N VAL A 304 30.18 -5.49 -12.00
CA VAL A 304 30.15 -4.22 -12.74
C VAL A 304 31.43 -3.99 -13.52
N ASP A 305 32.59 -4.20 -12.90
CA ASP A 305 33.89 -3.99 -13.53
C ASP A 305 34.11 -5.00 -14.68
N ALA A 306 33.73 -6.27 -14.48
CA ALA A 306 33.76 -7.29 -15.53
C ALA A 306 32.81 -6.98 -16.70
N ALA A 307 31.58 -6.54 -16.40
CA ALA A 307 30.62 -6.12 -17.41
C ALA A 307 31.05 -4.85 -18.15
N ALA A 308 31.67 -3.89 -17.46
CA ALA A 308 32.19 -2.67 -18.05
C ALA A 308 33.38 -2.96 -18.98
N ALA A 309 34.25 -3.90 -18.62
CA ALA A 309 35.29 -4.40 -19.52
C ALA A 309 34.69 -4.99 -20.81
N ALA A 310 33.56 -5.70 -20.71
CA ALA A 310 32.84 -6.24 -21.87
C ALA A 310 32.14 -5.17 -22.74
N VAL A 311 31.78 -4.02 -22.18
CA VAL A 311 31.23 -2.85 -22.92
C VAL A 311 32.32 -2.12 -23.71
N THR A 312 33.56 -2.10 -23.20
CA THR A 312 34.65 -1.27 -23.73
C THR A 312 35.53 -2.00 -24.75
N GLN A 313 35.43 -3.33 -24.84
CA GLN A 313 36.16 -4.10 -25.86
C GLN A 313 35.49 -3.98 -27.24
N PRO A 314 36.21 -3.57 -28.29
CA PRO A 314 35.73 -3.69 -29.66
C PRO A 314 35.70 -5.18 -30.01
N GLN A 315 34.50 -5.77 -30.18
CA GLN A 315 34.37 -7.16 -30.59
C GLN A 315 35.04 -7.37 -31.96
N LEU A 316 36.09 -8.18 -31.99
CA LEU A 316 36.69 -8.75 -33.19
C LEU A 316 36.61 -10.28 -33.16
N THR A 317 36.28 -10.79 -34.35
CA THR A 317 36.34 -12.17 -34.88
C THR A 317 35.39 -13.24 -34.35
N PRO A 318 34.53 -13.81 -35.22
CA PRO A 318 33.68 -14.94 -34.89
C PRO A 318 34.39 -16.25 -35.26
N GLU A 319 35.06 -16.88 -34.32
CA GLU A 319 35.27 -18.32 -34.39
C GLU A 319 35.12 -18.92 -32.98
N GLN A 320 34.30 -19.98 -32.92
CA GLN A 320 34.09 -20.91 -31.81
C GLN A 320 33.04 -20.56 -30.74
N GLY A 321 31.97 -21.36 -30.73
CA GLY A 321 31.27 -21.75 -29.51
C GLY A 321 29.76 -21.51 -29.48
N ASP A 322 29.03 -22.52 -29.96
CA ASP A 322 27.58 -22.72 -29.84
C ASP A 322 27.00 -22.48 -28.43
N ASP A 323 25.75 -22.06 -28.41
CA ASP A 323 24.61 -22.88 -27.97
C ASP A 323 23.59 -21.99 -27.24
N LEU A 324 22.44 -21.73 -27.87
CA LEU A 324 21.15 -21.40 -27.25
C LEU A 324 20.12 -21.09 -28.36
N GLY A 325 19.38 -22.12 -28.76
CA GLY A 325 17.97 -21.99 -29.13
C GLY A 325 17.63 -21.68 -30.59
N ASN A 326 18.06 -22.51 -31.54
CA ASN A 326 17.49 -22.52 -32.88
C ASN A 326 16.37 -23.57 -32.97
N ALA A 327 15.11 -23.13 -32.95
CA ALA A 327 13.98 -23.97 -33.30
C ALA A 327 13.94 -24.14 -34.82
N THR A 328 14.17 -25.38 -35.24
CA THR A 328 14.19 -25.88 -36.62
C THR A 328 13.02 -25.41 -37.49
N VAL A 329 13.35 -24.68 -38.57
CA VAL A 329 12.67 -24.80 -39.87
C VAL A 329 13.73 -25.27 -40.87
N ARG A 330 13.65 -26.55 -41.25
CA ARG A 330 14.39 -27.09 -42.41
C ARG A 330 13.74 -26.55 -43.70
N PRO A 331 14.54 -26.22 -44.72
CA PRO A 331 14.17 -26.56 -46.08
C PRO A 331 15.09 -27.66 -46.61
N ALA A 332 14.52 -28.43 -47.54
CA ALA A 332 15.14 -29.58 -48.18
C ALA A 332 16.40 -29.21 -48.97
N ALA A 333 17.28 -30.20 -49.08
CA ALA A 333 18.44 -30.18 -49.95
C ALA A 333 18.03 -30.08 -51.42
N ASP A 334 18.75 -29.26 -52.18
CA ASP A 334 19.39 -29.70 -53.42
C ASP A 334 20.53 -28.72 -53.75
N GLY A 335 21.68 -29.28 -54.11
CA GLY A 335 22.92 -28.55 -54.27
C GLY A 335 22.98 -27.75 -55.56
N HIS A 336 23.63 -26.59 -55.53
CA HIS A 336 24.47 -26.03 -56.59
C HIS A 336 25.40 -25.00 -55.94
N ALA A 337 26.71 -25.18 -56.10
CA ALA A 337 27.69 -24.16 -55.78
C ALA A 337 27.49 -22.99 -56.76
N ALA A 338 26.99 -21.87 -56.25
CA ALA A 338 26.73 -20.65 -57.01
C ALA A 338 27.67 -19.52 -56.54
N PRO A 339 28.11 -18.62 -57.45
CA PRO A 339 29.06 -17.56 -57.16
C PRO A 339 28.50 -16.59 -56.11
N SER A 340 29.33 -16.13 -55.17
CA SER A 340 28.91 -15.19 -54.12
C SER A 340 28.19 -13.97 -54.73
N PRO A 341 26.97 -13.65 -54.29
CA PRO A 341 26.18 -12.59 -54.88
C PRO A 341 26.77 -11.21 -54.56
N PRO A 342 26.53 -10.18 -55.40
CA PRO A 342 27.08 -8.83 -55.24
C PRO A 342 26.70 -8.10 -53.92
N HIS A 343 25.79 -8.68 -53.13
CA HIS A 343 25.25 -8.09 -51.90
C HIS A 343 25.70 -8.79 -50.60
N GLN A 344 26.58 -9.79 -50.68
CA GLN A 344 27.01 -10.57 -49.51
C GLN A 344 27.61 -9.69 -48.40
N HIS A 345 28.39 -8.67 -48.77
CA HIS A 345 28.98 -7.73 -47.82
C HIS A 345 27.94 -6.93 -47.02
N LEU A 346 26.82 -6.54 -47.65
CA LEU A 346 25.72 -5.83 -46.97
C LEU A 346 25.01 -6.72 -45.95
N LEU A 347 24.85 -8.00 -46.28
CA LEU A 347 24.28 -9.00 -45.38
C LEU A 347 25.21 -9.29 -44.19
N ASP A 348 26.53 -9.38 -44.44
CA ASP A 348 27.52 -9.58 -43.38
C ASP A 348 27.56 -8.39 -42.41
N ASP A 349 27.46 -7.17 -42.92
CA ASP A 349 27.39 -5.96 -42.08
C ASP A 349 26.08 -5.89 -41.28
N LEU A 350 24.95 -6.23 -41.90
CA LEU A 350 23.67 -6.36 -41.20
C LEU A 350 23.73 -7.38 -40.06
N VAL A 351 24.35 -8.54 -40.28
CA VAL A 351 24.52 -9.57 -39.25
C VAL A 351 25.41 -9.07 -38.10
N LYS A 352 26.48 -8.30 -38.41
CA LYS A 352 27.33 -7.68 -37.36
C LYS A 352 26.53 -6.70 -36.51
N ASP A 353 25.71 -5.85 -37.12
CA ASP A 353 24.92 -4.86 -36.38
C ASP A 353 23.81 -5.49 -35.54
N VAL A 354 23.20 -6.58 -36.02
CA VAL A 354 22.26 -7.39 -35.23
C VAL A 354 22.96 -8.02 -34.02
N ARG A 355 24.18 -8.53 -34.18
CA ARG A 355 24.98 -9.04 -33.05
C ARG A 355 25.32 -7.94 -32.04
N ARG A 356 25.74 -6.76 -32.52
CA ARG A 356 25.98 -5.59 -31.65
C ARG A 356 24.75 -5.20 -30.86
N ARG A 357 23.58 -5.18 -31.50
CA ARG A 357 22.30 -4.93 -30.82
C ARG A 357 22.01 -5.97 -29.75
N HIS A 358 22.17 -7.26 -30.06
CA HIS A 358 21.93 -8.33 -29.10
C HIS A 358 22.88 -8.25 -27.89
N GLN A 359 24.16 -7.93 -28.12
CA GLN A 359 25.14 -7.70 -27.06
C GLN A 359 24.75 -6.48 -26.20
N ALA A 360 24.40 -5.36 -26.82
CA ALA A 360 23.97 -4.14 -26.11
C ALA A 360 22.72 -4.39 -25.26
N GLN A 361 21.75 -5.17 -25.79
CA GLN A 361 20.55 -5.57 -25.05
C GLN A 361 20.87 -6.47 -23.86
N ARG A 362 21.77 -7.44 -24.02
CA ARG A 362 22.24 -8.29 -22.90
C ARG A 362 22.91 -7.47 -21.81
N LEU A 363 23.74 -6.50 -22.18
CA LEU A 363 24.41 -5.61 -21.22
C LEU A 363 23.41 -4.67 -20.52
N ALA A 364 22.46 -4.10 -21.25
CA ALA A 364 21.41 -3.26 -20.67
C ALA A 364 20.53 -4.04 -19.68
N ALA A 365 20.17 -5.28 -20.03
CA ALA A 365 19.42 -6.18 -19.14
C ALA A 365 20.24 -6.58 -17.89
N HIS A 366 21.53 -6.87 -18.07
CA HIS A 366 22.43 -7.21 -16.96
C HIS A 366 22.57 -6.03 -15.98
N TYR A 367 22.81 -4.81 -16.48
CA TYR A 367 22.88 -3.62 -15.63
C TYR A 367 21.55 -3.28 -14.96
N ALA A 368 20.41 -3.50 -15.63
CA ALA A 368 19.11 -3.33 -15.00
C ALA A 368 18.92 -4.29 -13.82
N HIS A 369 19.33 -5.56 -13.98
CA HIS A 369 19.27 -6.55 -12.91
C HIS A 369 20.19 -6.18 -11.74
N LEU A 370 21.44 -5.81 -12.01
CA LEU A 370 22.39 -5.37 -10.99
C LEU A 370 21.92 -4.12 -10.24
N GLN A 371 21.31 -3.16 -10.95
CA GLN A 371 20.73 -1.97 -10.35
C GLN A 371 19.64 -2.33 -9.33
N THR A 372 18.75 -3.27 -9.66
CA THR A 372 17.71 -3.73 -8.73
C THR A 372 18.31 -4.37 -7.47
N LEU A 373 19.37 -5.17 -7.62
CA LEU A 373 20.07 -5.77 -6.48
C LEU A 373 20.73 -4.70 -5.59
N ALA A 374 21.37 -3.70 -6.20
CA ALA A 374 21.99 -2.59 -5.47
C ALA A 374 20.97 -1.70 -4.74
N GLU A 375 19.82 -1.40 -5.36
CA GLU A 375 18.73 -0.65 -4.71
C GLU A 375 18.14 -1.43 -3.51
N ALA A 376 18.03 -2.75 -3.62
CA ALA A 376 17.61 -3.60 -2.51
C ALA A 376 18.66 -3.65 -1.38
N ALA A 377 19.95 -3.65 -1.70
CA ALA A 377 21.03 -3.56 -0.72
C ALA A 377 21.03 -2.19 -0.01
N GLN A 378 20.88 -1.10 -0.76
CA GLN A 378 20.77 0.25 -0.22
C GLN A 378 19.56 0.42 0.71
N THR A 379 18.44 -0.20 0.38
CA THR A 379 17.23 -0.15 1.22
C THR A 379 17.44 -0.89 2.54
N ARG A 380 18.10 -2.06 2.50
CA ARG A 380 18.50 -2.82 3.69
C ARG A 380 19.49 -2.03 4.55
N SER A 381 20.56 -1.48 3.99
CA SER A 381 21.54 -0.69 4.75
C SER A 381 20.95 0.59 5.34
N LYS A 382 19.98 1.24 4.65
CA LYS A 382 19.24 2.40 5.20
C LYS A 382 18.41 2.00 6.43
N HIS A 383 17.78 0.83 6.40
CA HIS A 383 17.00 0.32 7.53
C HIS A 383 17.90 0.06 8.74
N ASP A 384 19.01 -0.65 8.53
CA ASP A 384 20.00 -0.97 9.57
C ASP A 384 20.59 0.31 10.18
N LEU A 385 20.98 1.27 9.34
CA LEU A 385 21.47 2.58 9.78
C LEU A 385 20.45 3.31 10.65
N GLY A 386 19.16 3.24 10.29
CA GLY A 386 18.06 3.83 11.06
C GLY A 386 17.81 3.13 12.40
N GLN A 387 18.03 1.82 12.48
CA GLN A 387 17.94 1.06 13.72
C GLN A 387 19.10 1.38 14.67
N LEU A 388 20.34 1.30 14.19
CA LEU A 388 21.54 1.63 14.97
C LEU A 388 21.50 3.07 15.49
N ARG A 389 20.99 4.00 14.69
CA ARG A 389 20.79 5.39 15.12
C ARG A 389 19.79 5.50 16.26
N ARG A 390 18.68 4.75 16.22
CA ARG A 390 17.68 4.73 17.32
C ARG A 390 18.27 4.14 18.58
N GLU A 391 19.02 3.05 18.46
CA GLU A 391 19.69 2.39 19.59
C GLU A 391 20.75 3.31 20.23
N LEU A 392 21.59 3.96 19.42
CA LEU A 392 22.54 4.97 19.89
C LEU A 392 21.84 6.11 20.63
N ASN A 393 20.73 6.62 20.08
CA ASN A 393 19.96 7.69 20.71
C ASN A 393 19.36 7.25 22.07
N GLN A 394 18.84 6.02 22.16
CA GLN A 394 18.31 5.46 23.41
C GLN A 394 19.41 5.29 24.46
N LEU A 395 20.59 4.80 24.06
CA LEU A 395 21.74 4.63 24.96
C LEU A 395 22.31 5.97 25.44
N LEU A 396 22.37 6.98 24.55
CA LEU A 396 22.72 8.35 24.93
C LEU A 396 21.74 8.90 25.99
N ARG A 397 20.44 8.66 25.82
CA ARG A 397 19.43 9.05 26.81
C ARG A 397 19.57 8.27 28.12
N ALA A 398 19.82 6.97 28.05
CA ALA A 398 20.05 6.13 29.22
C ALA A 398 21.26 6.60 30.06
N GLY A 399 22.34 7.01 29.38
CA GLY A 399 23.51 7.58 30.05
C GLY A 399 23.18 8.89 30.78
N ARG A 400 22.27 9.70 30.22
CA ARG A 400 21.84 10.96 30.84
C ARG A 400 21.03 10.73 32.13
N GLU A 401 20.22 9.67 32.20
CA GLU A 401 19.50 9.27 33.42
C GLU A 401 20.45 8.75 34.53
N LEU A 402 21.70 8.44 34.18
CA LEU A 402 22.78 8.06 35.11
C LEU A 402 23.72 9.23 35.43
N ASP A 403 23.25 10.46 35.29
CA ASP A 403 23.98 11.71 35.53
C ASP A 403 25.25 11.93 34.68
N LEU A 404 25.43 11.17 33.59
CA LEU A 404 26.53 11.45 32.67
C LEU A 404 26.33 12.78 31.95
N GLY A 405 27.41 13.57 31.91
CA GLY A 405 27.42 14.86 31.25
C GLY A 405 27.45 14.74 29.73
N ALA A 406 26.85 15.71 29.03
CA ALA A 406 27.01 15.84 27.58
C ALA A 406 28.48 15.84 27.09
N PRO A 407 29.48 16.37 27.85
CA PRO A 407 30.90 16.25 27.46
C PRO A 407 31.43 14.81 27.49
N GLU A 408 31.04 14.00 28.48
CA GLU A 408 31.50 12.62 28.65
C GLU A 408 30.90 11.71 27.58
N LEU A 409 29.61 11.90 27.28
CA LEU A 409 28.92 11.19 26.20
C LEU A 409 29.45 11.60 24.81
N ALA A 410 29.80 12.88 24.62
CA ALA A 410 30.45 13.34 23.40
C ALA A 410 31.84 12.70 23.21
N ALA A 411 32.64 12.61 24.27
CA ALA A 411 33.95 11.96 24.24
C ALA A 411 33.85 10.46 23.92
N ALA A 412 32.87 9.75 24.50
CA ALA A 412 32.66 8.32 24.25
C ALA A 412 32.17 8.00 22.83
N THR A 413 31.38 8.89 22.22
CA THR A 413 30.81 8.68 20.88
C THR A 413 31.67 9.26 19.75
N GLY A 414 32.48 10.28 20.04
CA GLY A 414 33.13 11.12 19.03
C GLY A 414 32.18 12.14 18.37
N LEU A 415 30.95 12.30 18.89
CA LEU A 415 29.98 13.28 18.40
C LEU A 415 30.23 14.66 19.02
N THR A 416 29.79 15.73 18.33
CA THR A 416 29.86 17.07 18.92
C THR A 416 28.91 17.20 20.10
N ARG A 417 29.27 18.03 21.08
CA ARG A 417 28.42 18.32 22.25
C ARG A 417 27.03 18.84 21.86
N ASN A 418 26.93 19.63 20.80
CA ASN A 418 25.65 20.14 20.30
C ASN A 418 24.79 19.01 19.71
N THR A 419 25.39 18.08 18.98
CA THR A 419 24.69 16.90 18.43
C THR A 419 24.14 16.02 19.55
N VAL A 420 24.95 15.74 20.58
CA VAL A 420 24.52 14.96 21.74
C VAL A 420 23.36 15.65 22.46
N ASN A 421 23.47 16.96 22.72
CA ASN A 421 22.38 17.73 23.33
C ASN A 421 21.09 17.72 22.50
N LEU A 422 21.19 17.79 21.18
CA LEU A 422 20.03 17.74 20.28
C LEU A 422 19.34 16.37 20.34
N VAL A 423 20.12 15.29 20.37
CA VAL A 423 19.60 13.91 20.50
C VAL A 423 18.93 13.70 21.84
N LEU A 424 19.55 14.16 22.93
CA LEU A 424 18.99 14.08 24.27
C LEU A 424 17.63 14.79 24.37
N ARG A 425 17.48 15.95 23.73
CA ARG A 425 16.20 16.69 23.69
C ARG A 425 15.07 15.97 22.97
N ARG A 426 15.38 15.19 21.93
CA ARG A 426 14.39 14.55 21.04
C ARG A 426 14.03 13.12 21.42
N THR A 427 14.85 12.47 22.24
CA THR A 427 14.71 11.02 22.52
C THR A 427 14.08 10.82 23.90
N PRO A 428 12.96 10.08 24.02
CA PRO A 428 12.32 9.80 25.31
C PRO A 428 13.16 8.88 26.20
N PRO A 429 12.96 8.91 27.53
CA PRO A 429 13.71 8.07 28.46
C PRO A 429 13.47 6.57 28.16
N PRO A 430 14.52 5.73 28.22
CA PRO A 430 14.42 4.31 27.93
C PRO A 430 13.72 3.55 29.07
N GLU A 431 12.97 2.49 28.74
CA GLU A 431 12.26 1.65 29.73
C GLU A 431 13.20 0.88 30.66
N HIS A 432 14.43 0.60 30.22
CA HIS A 432 15.44 -0.13 30.99
C HIS A 432 16.78 0.61 30.94
N ALA A 433 17.22 1.13 32.09
CA ALA A 433 18.50 1.82 32.21
C ALA A 433 19.65 0.81 32.48
N PRO A 434 20.86 1.02 31.91
CA PRO A 434 22.03 0.23 32.25
C PRO A 434 22.40 0.40 33.74
N ALA A 435 22.95 -0.66 34.35
CA ALA A 435 23.13 -0.72 35.81
C ALA A 435 24.22 0.23 36.36
N THR A 436 25.18 0.69 35.53
CA THR A 436 26.27 1.57 35.96
C THR A 436 26.72 2.57 34.87
N PRO A 437 27.24 3.75 35.25
CA PRO A 437 27.74 4.76 34.30
C PRO A 437 28.87 4.25 33.38
N ALA A 438 29.78 3.42 33.91
CA ALA A 438 30.89 2.85 33.14
C ALA A 438 30.40 1.89 32.04
N GLN A 439 29.40 1.06 32.34
CA GLN A 439 28.77 0.17 31.35
C GLN A 439 27.98 0.97 30.31
N ALA A 440 27.34 2.07 30.73
CA ALA A 440 26.63 2.97 29.80
C ALA A 440 27.58 3.60 28.79
N LEU A 441 28.72 4.14 29.24
CA LEU A 441 29.75 4.73 28.36
C LEU A 441 30.33 3.71 27.37
N ALA A 442 30.63 2.48 27.83
CA ALA A 442 31.15 1.43 26.96
C ALA A 442 30.13 1.04 25.86
N LYS A 443 28.86 0.85 26.23
CA LYS A 443 27.78 0.53 25.28
C LYS A 443 27.52 1.67 24.28
N VAL A 444 27.54 2.92 24.75
CA VAL A 444 27.39 4.11 23.90
C VAL A 444 28.54 4.23 22.89
N GLY A 445 29.78 3.99 23.32
CA GLY A 445 30.95 4.01 22.42
C GLY A 445 30.95 2.87 21.41
N GLU A 446 30.50 1.68 21.80
CA GLU A 446 30.32 0.55 20.89
C GLU A 446 29.23 0.82 19.84
N ALA A 447 28.04 1.27 20.29
CA ALA A 447 26.94 1.62 19.39
C ALA A 447 27.31 2.74 18.40
N ALA A 448 28.05 3.75 18.85
CA ALA A 448 28.52 4.83 17.98
C ALA A 448 29.53 4.37 16.92
N ARG A 449 30.32 3.34 17.23
CA ARG A 449 31.27 2.73 16.29
C ARG A 449 30.55 1.91 15.22
N LEU A 450 29.59 1.09 15.64
CA LEU A 450 28.75 0.29 14.74
C LEU A 450 27.93 1.18 13.81
N TRP A 451 27.35 2.26 14.35
CA TRP A 451 26.60 3.23 13.55
C TRP A 451 27.47 3.90 12.46
N ARG A 452 28.70 4.29 12.79
CA ARG A 452 29.64 4.86 11.80
C ARG A 452 30.04 3.87 10.71
N GLN A 453 30.30 2.61 11.06
CA GLN A 453 30.60 1.56 10.08
C GLN A 453 29.42 1.28 9.14
N ALA A 454 28.20 1.33 9.66
CA ALA A 454 26.98 1.21 8.87
C ALA A 454 26.74 2.44 7.98
N GLU A 455 27.10 3.65 8.44
CA GLU A 455 26.98 4.88 7.65
C GLU A 455 27.92 4.88 6.45
N GLU A 456 29.18 4.49 6.65
CA GLU A 456 30.16 4.33 5.58
C GLU A 456 29.70 3.29 4.55
N SER A 457 29.19 2.17 5.05
CA SER A 457 28.57 1.11 4.26
C SER A 457 27.40 1.63 3.39
N HIS A 458 26.46 2.36 3.99
CA HIS A 458 25.34 2.95 3.27
C HIS A 458 25.78 4.01 2.24
N SER A 459 26.88 4.73 2.51
CA SER A 459 27.49 5.64 1.55
C SER A 459 28.04 4.91 0.32
N GLN A 460 28.71 3.77 0.52
CA GLN A 460 29.22 2.92 -0.56
C GLN A 460 28.08 2.35 -1.42
N ASP A 461 26.97 1.91 -0.82
CA ASP A 461 25.78 1.46 -1.56
C ASP A 461 25.22 2.54 -2.48
N ARG A 462 25.12 3.78 -1.97
CA ARG A 462 24.68 4.93 -2.77
C ARG A 462 25.61 5.18 -3.95
N GLN A 463 26.92 5.07 -3.74
CA GLN A 463 27.92 5.23 -4.81
C GLN A 463 27.82 4.11 -5.87
N LEU A 464 27.60 2.86 -5.45
CA LEU A 464 27.43 1.72 -6.36
C LEU A 464 26.15 1.88 -7.21
N SER A 465 25.02 2.23 -6.59
CA SER A 465 23.76 2.50 -7.32
C SER A 465 23.93 3.62 -8.34
N ALA A 466 24.66 4.68 -8.01
CA ALA A 466 24.95 5.78 -8.94
C ALA A 466 25.77 5.32 -10.15
N LEU A 467 26.82 4.50 -9.93
CA LEU A 467 27.63 3.95 -11.02
C LEU A 467 26.82 3.00 -11.92
N LEU A 468 26.00 2.13 -11.33
CA LEU A 468 25.10 1.24 -12.07
C LEU A 468 24.12 2.02 -12.95
N ALA A 469 23.59 3.14 -12.45
CA ALA A 469 22.72 4.02 -13.23
C ALA A 469 23.47 4.66 -14.41
N GLU A 470 24.71 5.10 -14.21
CA GLU A 470 25.57 5.61 -15.29
C GLU A 470 25.85 4.54 -16.35
N HIS A 471 26.22 3.32 -15.94
CA HIS A 471 26.49 2.22 -16.86
C HIS A 471 25.24 1.77 -17.62
N LYS A 472 24.08 1.69 -16.96
CA LYS A 472 22.80 1.41 -17.63
C LYS A 472 22.45 2.48 -18.66
N SER A 473 22.69 3.76 -18.35
CA SER A 473 22.50 4.85 -19.29
C SER A 473 23.39 4.68 -20.53
N LYS A 474 24.68 4.38 -20.33
CA LYS A 474 25.63 4.08 -21.42
C LYS A 474 25.20 2.86 -22.24
N ALA A 475 24.79 1.77 -21.60
CA ALA A 475 24.31 0.56 -22.29
C ALA A 475 23.03 0.81 -23.10
N THR A 476 22.10 1.60 -22.56
CA THR A 476 20.87 1.99 -23.26
C THR A 476 21.17 2.90 -24.46
N ALA A 477 22.14 3.82 -24.32
CA ALA A 477 22.62 4.63 -25.44
C ALA A 477 23.27 3.76 -26.53
N ALA A 478 24.07 2.77 -26.14
CA ALA A 478 24.67 1.79 -27.07
C ALA A 478 23.60 0.94 -27.79
N GLU A 479 22.55 0.50 -27.08
CA GLU A 479 21.42 -0.20 -27.72
C GLU A 479 20.73 0.68 -28.77
N ARG A 480 20.48 1.96 -28.46
CA ARG A 480 19.88 2.89 -29.41
C ARG A 480 20.75 3.09 -30.64
N GLN A 481 22.06 3.24 -30.45
CA GLN A 481 23.01 3.34 -31.56
C GLN A 481 23.01 2.07 -32.42
N ALA A 482 23.08 0.89 -31.81
CA ALA A 482 23.04 -0.38 -32.55
C ALA A 482 21.71 -0.60 -33.29
N CYS A 483 20.58 -0.10 -32.77
CA CYS A 483 19.31 -0.09 -33.49
C CYS A 483 19.37 0.85 -34.70
N ALA A 484 19.98 2.02 -34.57
CA ALA A 484 20.15 2.97 -35.68
C ALA A 484 21.06 2.38 -36.78
N ASP A 485 22.19 1.77 -36.40
CA ASP A 485 23.13 1.12 -37.33
C ASP A 485 22.45 -0.03 -38.07
N ARG A 486 21.73 -0.92 -37.36
CA ARG A 486 20.91 -1.97 -37.98
C ARG A 486 19.88 -1.40 -38.95
N ASP A 487 19.13 -0.38 -38.55
CA ASP A 487 18.09 0.21 -39.39
C ASP A 487 18.70 0.86 -40.65
N GLN A 488 19.90 1.43 -40.54
CA GLN A 488 20.67 1.92 -41.68
C GLN A 488 21.14 0.78 -42.58
N ALA A 489 21.62 -0.34 -42.03
CA ALA A 489 22.01 -1.52 -42.79
C ALA A 489 20.82 -2.18 -43.52
N ILE A 490 19.63 -2.23 -42.89
CA ILE A 490 18.38 -2.68 -43.52
C ILE A 490 18.05 -1.79 -44.73
N ARG A 491 18.15 -0.46 -44.59
CA ARG A 491 17.94 0.47 -45.70
C ARG A 491 18.96 0.26 -46.83
N ALA A 492 20.23 0.08 -46.51
CA ALA A 492 21.28 -0.17 -47.50
C ALA A 492 21.06 -1.50 -48.26
N CYS A 493 20.67 -2.58 -47.58
CA CYS A 493 20.32 -3.84 -48.22
C CYS A 493 19.13 -3.69 -49.18
N ALA A 494 18.09 -2.96 -48.77
CA ALA A 494 16.90 -2.74 -49.58
C ALA A 494 17.21 -1.88 -50.82
N GLN A 495 17.99 -0.80 -50.65
CA GLN A 495 18.44 0.05 -51.77
C GLN A 495 19.38 -0.69 -52.72
N GLY A 496 20.16 -1.65 -52.20
CA GLY A 496 20.99 -2.55 -52.99
C GLY A 496 20.20 -3.62 -53.76
N GLY A 497 18.88 -3.72 -53.60
CA GLY A 497 18.05 -4.70 -54.33
C GLY A 497 18.00 -6.09 -53.69
N VAL A 498 18.43 -6.24 -52.43
CA VAL A 498 18.29 -7.52 -51.70
C VAL A 498 16.82 -7.78 -51.38
N ALA A 499 16.33 -8.99 -51.65
CA ALA A 499 14.94 -9.36 -51.41
C ALA A 499 14.55 -9.20 -49.93
N VAL A 500 13.35 -8.66 -49.66
CA VAL A 500 12.83 -8.39 -48.31
C VAL A 500 12.84 -9.63 -47.43
N SER A 501 12.50 -10.80 -47.97
CA SER A 501 12.53 -12.07 -47.25
C SER A 501 13.94 -12.48 -46.80
N VAL A 502 14.98 -12.13 -47.58
CA VAL A 502 16.38 -12.40 -47.25
C VAL A 502 16.87 -11.44 -46.17
N ILE A 503 16.49 -10.16 -46.25
CA ILE A 503 16.77 -9.17 -45.21
C ILE A 503 16.08 -9.55 -43.89
N ALA A 504 14.81 -9.99 -43.96
CA ALA A 504 14.02 -10.45 -42.82
C ALA A 504 14.68 -11.64 -42.14
N ALA A 505 15.10 -12.63 -42.92
CA ALA A 505 15.82 -13.80 -42.42
C ALA A 505 17.17 -13.45 -41.78
N ALA A 506 17.95 -12.56 -42.42
CA ALA A 506 19.27 -12.17 -41.91
C ALA A 506 19.21 -11.29 -40.65
N ALA A 507 18.23 -10.39 -40.56
CA ALA A 507 18.08 -9.48 -39.42
C ALA A 507 17.16 -10.00 -38.30
N GLY A 508 16.42 -11.09 -38.54
CA GLY A 508 15.44 -11.64 -37.60
C GLY A 508 14.31 -10.65 -37.30
N VAL A 509 13.87 -9.89 -38.29
CA VAL A 509 12.83 -8.86 -38.18
C VAL A 509 11.67 -9.15 -39.12
N SER A 510 10.46 -8.67 -38.79
CA SER A 510 9.30 -8.90 -39.64
C SER A 510 9.37 -8.09 -40.93
N ASP A 511 8.82 -8.65 -42.01
CA ASP A 511 8.64 -7.98 -43.30
C ASP A 511 7.98 -6.61 -43.14
N SER A 512 6.97 -6.52 -42.26
CA SER A 512 6.28 -5.26 -41.95
C SER A 512 7.20 -4.18 -41.35
N LEU A 513 8.19 -4.57 -40.53
CA LEU A 513 9.18 -3.63 -39.99
C LEU A 513 10.15 -3.17 -41.09
N ILE A 514 10.56 -4.08 -41.98
CA ILE A 514 11.41 -3.73 -43.13
C ILE A 514 10.67 -2.76 -44.03
N TYR A 515 9.44 -3.06 -44.44
CA TYR A 515 8.60 -2.14 -45.21
C TYR A 515 8.44 -0.79 -44.51
N ALA A 516 8.29 -0.75 -43.18
CA ALA A 516 8.20 0.50 -42.43
C ALA A 516 9.52 1.30 -42.37
N LEU A 517 10.69 0.64 -42.48
CA LEU A 517 12.02 1.25 -42.43
C LEU A 517 12.56 1.64 -43.82
N THR A 518 12.09 0.96 -44.87
CA THR A 518 12.48 1.16 -46.27
C THR A 518 11.46 2.00 -47.04
N ALA A 519 10.29 2.28 -46.47
CA ALA A 519 9.29 3.21 -46.99
C ALA A 519 9.72 4.69 -46.86
N ASP A 520 10.95 4.99 -47.31
CA ASP A 520 11.29 6.31 -47.87
C ASP A 520 10.96 6.36 -49.38
N GLY A 521 10.45 5.27 -49.96
CA GLY A 521 9.72 5.27 -51.24
C GLY A 521 8.23 5.05 -51.00
N ASP A 522 7.42 6.02 -51.40
CA ASP A 522 5.96 6.06 -51.48
C ASP A 522 5.20 4.78 -51.05
N LEU A 523 4.58 4.82 -49.86
CA LEU A 523 3.24 4.23 -49.72
C LEU A 523 2.39 4.80 -50.86
N PRO A 524 1.50 4.04 -51.53
CA PRO A 524 0.68 4.57 -52.60
C PRO A 524 0.06 5.87 -52.11
N GLU A 525 0.45 6.99 -52.73
CA GLU A 525 -0.07 8.30 -52.38
C GLU A 525 -1.58 8.13 -52.38
N TYR A 526 -2.22 8.36 -51.22
CA TYR A 526 -3.64 8.69 -51.20
C TYR A 526 -3.66 10.16 -51.63
N PRO A 527 -3.80 10.49 -52.94
CA PRO A 527 -3.48 11.83 -53.43
C PRO A 527 -4.45 12.87 -52.85
N GLY A 528 -5.58 12.42 -52.29
CA GLY A 528 -6.57 13.22 -51.59
C GLY A 528 -6.48 13.24 -50.05
N ALA A 529 -5.50 12.59 -49.39
CA ALA A 529 -5.44 12.46 -47.92
C ALA A 529 -4.11 12.91 -47.27
N ALA A 530 -3.15 13.44 -48.05
CA ALA A 530 -1.81 13.77 -47.57
C ALA A 530 -1.78 14.90 -46.51
N ALA A 531 -2.73 15.85 -46.58
CA ALA A 531 -2.85 16.92 -45.58
C ALA A 531 -3.37 16.37 -44.24
N GLU A 532 -4.37 15.50 -44.29
CA GLU A 532 -5.01 14.84 -43.15
C GLU A 532 -4.03 13.91 -42.44
N MET A 533 -3.22 13.16 -43.18
CA MET A 533 -2.16 12.33 -42.61
C MET A 533 -1.08 13.15 -41.90
N ARG A 534 -0.72 14.33 -42.41
CA ARG A 534 0.22 15.26 -41.73
C ARG A 534 -0.39 15.80 -40.43
N GLN A 535 -1.66 16.20 -40.46
CA GLN A 535 -2.37 16.66 -39.26
C GLN A 535 -2.54 15.54 -38.22
N LEU A 536 -2.73 14.30 -38.66
CA LEU A 536 -2.76 13.13 -37.78
C LEU A 536 -1.40 12.91 -37.09
N ALA A 537 -0.28 13.03 -37.81
CA ALA A 537 1.04 12.90 -37.22
C ALA A 537 1.31 13.99 -36.15
N ILE A 538 0.96 15.24 -36.44
CA ILE A 538 1.13 16.37 -35.51
C ILE A 538 0.27 16.19 -34.26
N SER A 539 -1.02 15.87 -34.44
CA SER A 539 -1.94 15.66 -33.30
C SER A 539 -1.57 14.45 -32.45
N LEU A 540 -1.03 13.39 -33.05
CA LEU A 540 -0.52 12.23 -32.31
C LEU A 540 0.71 12.58 -31.46
N ALA A 541 1.66 13.34 -32.01
CA ALA A 541 2.84 13.78 -31.27
C ALA A 541 2.44 14.66 -30.07
N ARG A 542 1.50 15.59 -30.27
CA ARG A 542 0.94 16.44 -29.19
C ARG A 542 0.24 15.62 -28.11
N TRP A 543 -0.54 14.60 -28.50
CA TRP A 543 -1.21 13.73 -27.52
C TRP A 543 -0.22 12.89 -26.71
N ARG A 544 0.84 12.35 -27.33
CA ARG A 544 1.87 11.59 -26.62
C ARG A 544 2.60 12.45 -25.59
N GLU A 545 2.96 13.67 -25.98
CA GLU A 545 3.60 14.64 -25.09
C GLU A 545 2.67 15.02 -23.92
N ALA A 546 1.42 15.38 -24.21
CA ALA A 546 0.44 15.74 -23.19
C ALA A 546 0.15 14.58 -22.21
N ARG A 547 0.10 13.35 -22.71
CA ARG A 547 -0.03 12.15 -21.87
C ARG A 547 1.16 11.96 -20.93
N HIS A 548 2.38 12.12 -21.44
CA HIS A 548 3.59 12.01 -20.62
C HIS A 548 3.61 13.10 -19.53
N GLN A 549 3.22 14.33 -19.86
CA GLN A 549 3.10 15.41 -18.89
C GLN A 549 2.03 15.14 -17.81
N ALA A 550 0.88 14.58 -18.21
CA ALA A 550 -0.18 14.19 -17.27
C ALA A 550 0.26 13.05 -16.34
N GLU A 551 0.97 12.04 -16.86
CA GLU A 551 1.54 10.95 -16.06
C GLU A 551 2.60 11.48 -15.07
N SER A 552 3.49 12.36 -15.52
CA SER A 552 4.50 13.03 -14.66
C SER A 552 3.85 13.88 -13.55
N ALA A 553 2.79 14.64 -13.87
CA ALA A 553 2.07 15.43 -12.86
C ALA A 553 1.35 14.54 -11.83
N ARG A 554 0.78 13.40 -12.23
CA ARG A 554 0.21 12.42 -11.30
C ARG A 554 1.26 11.85 -10.35
N GLN A 555 2.44 11.53 -10.87
CA GLN A 555 3.53 10.99 -10.08
C GLN A 555 4.04 12.00 -9.04
N ARG A 556 4.26 13.27 -9.45
CA ARG A 556 4.67 14.34 -8.52
C ARG A 556 3.67 14.56 -7.38
N LEU A 557 2.37 14.54 -7.67
CA LEU A 557 1.35 14.65 -6.63
C LEU A 557 1.40 13.45 -5.67
N ALA A 558 1.56 12.23 -6.17
CA ALA A 558 1.65 11.02 -5.37
C ALA A 558 2.89 11.00 -4.46
N GLU A 559 4.05 11.42 -4.98
CA GLU A 559 5.30 11.54 -4.22
C GLU A 559 5.17 12.57 -3.09
N HIS A 560 4.56 13.72 -3.37
CA HIS A 560 4.35 14.78 -2.39
C HIS A 560 3.32 14.41 -1.31
N ASP A 561 2.39 13.50 -1.63
CA ASP A 561 1.31 13.12 -0.73
C ASP A 561 1.81 12.45 0.55
N MET A 562 2.96 11.78 0.49
CA MET A 562 3.63 11.20 1.67
C MET A 562 4.19 12.29 2.59
N VAL A 563 4.84 13.31 2.03
CA VAL A 563 5.40 14.45 2.79
C VAL A 563 4.30 15.24 3.48
N ARG A 564 3.20 15.50 2.75
CA ARG A 564 2.02 16.18 3.30
C ARG A 564 1.40 15.42 4.48
N ARG A 565 1.30 14.08 4.38
CA ARG A 565 0.77 13.24 5.47
C ARG A 565 1.68 13.27 6.68
N GLN A 566 2.99 13.14 6.50
CA GLN A 566 3.96 13.22 7.59
C GLN A 566 3.87 14.55 8.34
N ALA A 567 3.84 15.68 7.61
CA ALA A 567 3.72 17.00 8.24
C ALA A 567 2.39 17.16 9.02
N SER A 568 1.29 16.57 8.53
CA SER A 568 -0.01 16.59 9.22
C SER A 568 -0.01 15.71 10.48
N GLU A 569 0.66 14.56 10.43
CA GLU A 569 0.83 13.66 11.57
C GLU A 569 1.70 14.30 12.66
N ASP A 570 2.80 14.95 12.28
CA ASP A 570 3.68 15.67 13.20
C ASP A 570 2.95 16.85 13.88
N GLU A 571 2.16 17.62 13.12
CA GLU A 571 1.27 18.65 13.68
C GLU A 571 0.30 18.04 14.71
N HIS A 572 -0.32 16.91 14.38
CA HIS A 572 -1.32 16.27 15.24
C HIS A 572 -0.72 15.71 16.55
N VAL A 573 0.46 15.08 16.48
CA VAL A 573 1.17 14.56 17.66
C VAL A 573 1.56 15.70 18.60
N LEU A 574 2.09 16.79 18.06
CA LEU A 574 2.45 17.97 18.85
C LEU A 574 1.21 18.66 19.45
N GLN A 575 0.11 18.70 18.70
CA GLN A 575 -1.17 19.22 19.19
C GLN A 575 -1.70 18.39 20.37
N GLN A 576 -1.68 17.07 20.28
CA GLN A 576 -2.11 16.18 21.37
C GLN A 576 -1.24 16.36 22.61
N ARG A 577 0.09 16.38 22.45
CA ARG A 577 1.03 16.59 23.55
C ARG A 577 0.84 17.95 24.21
N ARG A 578 0.65 19.01 23.41
CA ARG A 578 0.34 20.36 23.91
C ARG A 578 -0.96 20.36 24.73
N ASN A 579 -2.02 19.72 24.24
CA ASN A 579 -3.31 19.70 24.94
C ASN A 579 -3.20 18.98 26.30
N ILE A 580 -2.43 17.89 26.37
CA ILE A 580 -2.14 17.19 27.63
C ILE A 580 -1.39 18.11 28.61
N LEU A 581 -0.40 18.85 28.13
CA LEU A 581 0.40 19.76 28.97
C LEU A 581 -0.43 20.96 29.45
N ILE A 582 -1.28 21.55 28.59
CA ILE A 582 -2.26 22.60 28.98
C ILE A 582 -3.13 22.10 30.13
N ALA A 583 -3.65 20.88 30.01
CA ALA A 583 -4.53 20.30 31.01
C ALA A 583 -3.79 20.06 32.36
N ARG A 584 -2.52 19.64 32.31
CA ARG A 584 -1.66 19.50 33.50
C ARG A 584 -1.33 20.82 34.18
N CYS A 585 -1.04 21.88 33.42
CA CYS A 585 -0.79 23.21 33.97
C CYS A 585 -2.04 23.73 34.70
N VAL A 586 -3.23 23.56 34.13
CA VAL A 586 -4.48 23.94 34.79
C VAL A 586 -4.72 23.13 36.07
N ALA A 587 -4.49 21.82 36.04
CA ALA A 587 -4.62 20.95 37.22
C ALA A 587 -3.64 21.32 38.35
N SER A 588 -2.55 22.00 38.03
CA SER A 588 -1.53 22.46 38.98
C SER A 588 -1.76 23.90 39.48
N GLY A 589 -2.86 24.53 39.08
CA GLY A 589 -3.28 25.86 39.56
C GLY A 589 -2.95 27.04 38.65
N TYR A 590 -2.37 26.83 37.46
CA TYR A 590 -2.16 27.92 36.50
C TYR A 590 -3.45 28.33 35.81
N THR A 591 -3.68 29.64 35.68
CA THR A 591 -4.86 30.17 34.98
C THR A 591 -4.70 30.06 33.47
N VAL A 592 -5.84 30.02 32.76
CA VAL A 592 -5.87 30.01 31.28
C VAL A 592 -5.12 31.22 30.70
N GLY A 593 -5.19 32.39 31.36
CA GLY A 593 -4.50 33.60 30.94
C GLY A 593 -2.97 33.53 31.10
N GLU A 594 -2.49 32.96 32.20
CA GLU A 594 -1.05 32.76 32.43
C GLU A 594 -0.47 31.76 31.43
N ILE A 595 -1.17 30.65 31.19
CA ILE A 595 -0.78 29.62 30.22
C ILE A 595 -0.73 30.21 28.81
N ALA A 596 -1.77 30.96 28.40
CA ALA A 596 -1.82 31.63 27.10
C ALA A 596 -0.64 32.60 26.90
N THR A 597 -0.33 33.39 27.94
CA THR A 597 0.75 34.37 27.92
C THR A 597 2.12 33.71 27.80
N TRP A 598 2.40 32.70 28.63
CA TRP A 598 3.72 32.06 28.68
C TRP A 598 3.98 31.12 27.52
N ALA A 599 2.97 30.38 27.06
CA ALA A 599 3.10 29.47 25.92
C ALA A 599 2.96 30.17 24.54
N GLU A 600 2.74 31.49 24.53
CA GLU A 600 2.44 32.28 23.32
C GLU A 600 1.25 31.70 22.52
N LEU A 601 0.19 31.32 23.23
CA LEU A 601 -1.03 30.77 22.66
C LEU A 601 -2.18 31.77 22.82
N ASP A 602 -3.14 31.73 21.89
CA ASP A 602 -4.37 32.48 22.08
C ASP A 602 -5.27 31.80 23.14
N VAL A 603 -6.04 32.62 23.88
CA VAL A 603 -6.91 32.14 24.96
C VAL A 603 -7.94 31.12 24.45
N ALA A 604 -8.41 31.25 23.20
CA ALA A 604 -9.38 30.32 22.62
C ALA A 604 -8.77 28.94 22.35
N THR A 605 -7.51 28.87 21.95
CA THR A 605 -6.73 27.64 21.75
C THR A 605 -6.50 26.92 23.06
N VAL A 606 -6.16 27.66 24.13
CA VAL A 606 -6.01 27.08 25.47
C VAL A 606 -7.36 26.56 25.98
N THR A 607 -8.42 27.37 25.86
CA THR A 607 -9.78 27.01 26.32
C THR A 607 -10.35 25.82 25.55
N GLY A 608 -10.18 25.78 24.22
CA GLY A 608 -10.65 24.68 23.37
C GLY A 608 -9.85 23.38 23.55
N SER A 609 -8.69 23.43 24.22
CA SER A 609 -7.89 22.24 24.54
C SER A 609 -8.32 21.59 25.88
N LEU A 610 -9.13 22.29 26.68
CA LEU A 610 -9.64 21.83 27.96
C LEU A 610 -10.95 21.07 27.76
N SER A 611 -10.87 19.80 27.35
CA SER A 611 -12.05 18.94 27.15
C SER A 611 -11.93 17.56 27.81
N ALA A 612 -10.87 17.31 28.58
CA ALA A 612 -10.65 16.04 29.28
C ALA A 612 -10.44 16.27 30.79
N PRO A 613 -10.98 15.40 31.66
CA PRO A 613 -10.70 15.45 33.10
C PRO A 613 -9.23 15.08 33.35
N VAL A 614 -8.58 15.85 34.23
CA VAL A 614 -7.17 15.65 34.62
C VAL A 614 -7.15 15.27 36.09
N ALA A 615 -6.36 14.26 36.45
CA ALA A 615 -6.12 13.88 37.85
C ALA A 615 -5.33 14.97 38.59
N GLU A 616 -5.37 14.98 39.93
CA GLU A 616 -4.56 15.91 40.74
C GLU A 616 -3.06 15.73 40.47
N VAL A 617 -2.35 16.85 40.27
CA VAL A 617 -0.93 16.90 39.89
C VAL A 617 -0.15 17.72 40.93
N SER A 618 1.07 17.30 41.26
CA SER A 618 1.95 18.02 42.20
C SER A 618 2.35 19.42 41.69
N PRO A 619 2.58 20.42 42.55
CA PRO A 619 3.05 21.75 42.13
C PRO A 619 4.40 21.75 41.36
N GLU A 620 5.33 20.84 41.69
CA GLU A 620 6.60 20.70 40.96
C GLU A 620 6.38 20.15 39.53
N ASP A 621 5.48 19.18 39.39
CA ASP A 621 5.08 18.62 38.10
C ASP A 621 4.38 19.67 37.23
N GLY A 622 3.66 20.62 37.83
CA GLY A 622 3.03 21.75 37.15
C GLY A 622 4.02 22.73 36.53
N ARG A 623 5.12 23.02 37.22
CA ARG A 623 6.16 23.94 36.74
C ARG A 623 6.94 23.32 35.59
N GLN A 624 7.28 22.03 35.69
CA GLN A 624 7.90 21.28 34.59
C GLN A 624 6.95 21.15 33.39
N ALA A 625 5.65 20.91 33.62
CA ALA A 625 4.66 20.85 32.54
C ALA A 625 4.53 22.16 31.77
N LEU A 626 4.71 23.29 32.46
CA LEU A 626 4.70 24.61 31.83
C LEU A 626 5.93 24.86 30.96
N ASP A 627 7.14 24.53 31.46
CA ASP A 627 8.37 24.66 30.66
C ASP A 627 8.30 23.79 29.40
N ASP A 628 7.83 22.55 29.54
CA ASP A 628 7.57 21.63 28.44
C ASP A 628 6.49 22.20 27.48
N LEU A 629 5.46 22.87 28.00
CA LEU A 629 4.39 23.46 27.21
C LEU A 629 4.89 24.61 26.34
N ILE A 630 5.78 25.46 26.85
CA ILE A 630 6.37 26.57 26.09
C ILE A 630 7.15 26.01 24.90
N GLU A 631 7.96 24.96 25.11
CA GLU A 631 8.73 24.32 24.04
C GLU A 631 7.82 23.61 23.03
N VAL A 632 6.87 22.80 23.49
CA VAL A 632 5.94 22.06 22.63
C VAL A 632 5.05 23.02 21.83
N SER A 633 4.63 24.16 22.41
CA SER A 633 3.81 25.16 21.71
C SER A 633 4.59 25.87 20.61
N ARG A 634 5.89 26.11 20.80
CA ARG A 634 6.77 26.63 19.74
C ARG A 634 6.95 25.60 18.61
N SER A 635 7.24 24.34 18.95
CA SER A 635 7.37 23.26 17.97
C SER A 635 6.08 23.01 17.20
N TRP A 636 4.93 23.06 17.87
CA TRP A 636 3.62 22.91 17.24
C TRP A 636 3.32 24.02 16.24
N ARG A 637 3.65 25.29 16.56
CA ARG A 637 3.46 26.41 15.61
C ARG A 637 4.29 26.21 14.33
N ASN A 638 5.55 25.79 14.47
CA ASN A 638 6.40 25.50 13.32
C ASN A 638 5.84 24.33 12.49
N ALA A 639 5.45 23.23 13.15
CA ALA A 639 4.85 22.07 12.47
C ALA A 639 3.52 22.41 11.78
N ARG A 640 2.70 23.27 12.39
CA ARG A 640 1.45 23.78 11.79
C ARG A 640 1.71 24.65 10.56
N GLN A 641 2.74 25.50 10.62
CA GLN A 641 3.14 26.31 9.46
C GLN A 641 3.65 25.41 8.33
N GLU A 642 4.52 24.46 8.64
CA GLU A 642 5.02 23.47 7.67
C GLU A 642 3.87 22.67 7.06
N ALA A 643 2.94 22.15 7.87
CA ALA A 643 1.76 21.44 7.39
C ALA A 643 0.84 22.32 6.52
N ALA A 644 0.78 23.63 6.77
CA ALA A 644 0.04 24.58 5.93
C ALA A 644 0.76 24.83 4.59
N GLU A 645 2.08 24.99 4.61
CA GLU A 645 2.92 25.11 3.40
C GLU A 645 2.82 23.86 2.52
N GLN A 646 2.89 22.67 3.12
CA GLN A 646 2.73 21.40 2.39
C GLN A 646 1.31 21.25 1.81
N ARG A 647 0.27 21.74 2.48
CA ARG A 647 -1.11 21.76 1.95
C ARG A 647 -1.22 22.69 0.74
N ALA A 648 -0.70 23.91 0.84
CA ALA A 648 -0.70 24.88 -0.26
C ALA A 648 0.07 24.34 -1.48
N TRP A 649 1.20 23.68 -1.26
CA TRP A 649 1.97 23.05 -2.33
C TRP A 649 1.20 21.89 -3.00
N ALA A 650 0.52 21.05 -2.22
CA ALA A 650 -0.30 19.97 -2.76
C ALA A 650 -1.47 20.50 -3.60
N GLU A 651 -2.08 21.62 -3.21
CA GLU A 651 -3.11 22.29 -4.01
C GLU A 651 -2.55 22.79 -5.36
N GLN A 652 -1.34 23.35 -5.37
CA GLN A 652 -0.67 23.77 -6.61
C GLN A 652 -0.39 22.58 -7.54
N LEU A 653 0.12 21.47 -7.00
CA LEU A 653 0.35 20.23 -7.75
C LEU A 653 -0.94 19.63 -8.29
N ASP A 654 -2.02 19.63 -7.51
CA ASP A 654 -3.32 19.14 -8.00
C ASP A 654 -3.90 20.04 -9.09
N ALA A 655 -3.73 21.36 -8.99
CA ALA A 655 -4.12 22.29 -10.05
C ALA A 655 -3.29 22.10 -11.33
N GLU A 656 -1.99 21.83 -11.22
CA GLU A 656 -1.14 21.45 -12.36
C GLU A 656 -1.61 20.12 -12.98
N ARG A 657 -1.85 19.09 -12.16
CA ARG A 657 -2.36 17.79 -12.62
C ARG A 657 -3.67 17.95 -13.40
N ARG A 658 -4.62 18.73 -12.91
CA ARG A 658 -5.89 19.00 -13.59
C ARG A 658 -5.65 19.64 -14.97
N ARG A 659 -4.82 20.69 -15.03
CA ARG A 659 -4.44 21.33 -16.31
C ARG A 659 -3.82 20.36 -17.31
N CYS A 660 -2.92 19.48 -16.86
CA CYS A 660 -2.32 18.47 -17.75
C CYS A 660 -3.34 17.44 -18.24
N LEU A 661 -4.31 17.03 -17.41
CA LEU A 661 -5.38 16.11 -17.82
C LEU A 661 -6.30 16.76 -18.86
N ASP A 662 -6.66 18.02 -18.66
CA ASP A 662 -7.47 18.77 -19.62
C ASP A 662 -6.75 18.90 -20.97
N GLN A 663 -5.42 19.14 -20.94
CA GLN A 663 -4.58 19.19 -22.14
C GLN A 663 -4.45 17.82 -22.83
N GLU A 664 -4.28 16.74 -22.07
CA GLU A 664 -4.27 15.37 -22.60
C GLU A 664 -5.60 15.05 -23.30
N GLU A 665 -6.72 15.40 -22.66
CA GLU A 665 -8.04 15.16 -23.20
C GLU A 665 -8.31 15.99 -24.46
N ALA A 666 -7.92 17.27 -24.47
CA ALA A 666 -8.02 18.13 -25.65
C ALA A 666 -7.18 17.57 -26.82
N ALA A 667 -5.94 17.15 -26.56
CA ALA A 667 -5.07 16.55 -27.57
C ALA A 667 -5.61 15.20 -28.08
N ARG A 668 -6.22 14.39 -27.20
CA ARG A 668 -6.91 13.14 -27.55
C ARG A 668 -8.08 13.39 -28.50
N ARG A 669 -8.91 14.41 -28.21
CA ARG A 669 -10.02 14.83 -29.10
C ARG A 669 -9.50 15.29 -30.46
N GLN A 670 -8.43 16.10 -30.49
CA GLN A 670 -7.82 16.56 -31.74
C GLN A 670 -7.28 15.39 -32.59
N ARG A 671 -6.60 14.43 -31.97
CA ARG A 671 -6.12 13.20 -32.63
C ARG A 671 -7.29 12.40 -33.21
N ASN A 672 -8.37 12.23 -32.45
CA ASN A 672 -9.56 11.49 -32.87
C ASN A 672 -10.25 12.15 -34.08
N ARG A 673 -10.35 13.49 -34.11
CA ARG A 673 -10.83 14.24 -35.29
C ARG A 673 -9.94 14.03 -36.52
N ALA A 674 -8.61 14.05 -36.34
CA ALA A 674 -7.68 13.80 -37.43
C ALA A 674 -7.77 12.36 -37.98
N LEU A 675 -8.04 11.37 -37.11
CA LEU A 675 -8.31 9.98 -37.52
C LEU A 675 -9.57 9.88 -38.38
N LEU A 676 -10.66 10.54 -37.97
CA LEU A 676 -11.90 10.59 -38.76
C LEU A 676 -11.69 11.27 -40.12
N ALA A 677 -10.95 12.38 -40.15
CA ALA A 677 -10.64 13.07 -41.38
C ALA A 677 -9.88 12.16 -42.37
N CYS A 678 -8.91 11.38 -41.89
CA CYS A 678 -8.22 10.37 -42.70
C CYS A 678 -9.18 9.27 -43.21
N ARG A 679 -10.12 8.81 -42.36
CA ARG A 679 -11.12 7.81 -42.77
C ARG A 679 -12.07 8.32 -43.84
N ARG A 680 -12.53 9.58 -43.73
CA ARG A 680 -13.38 10.25 -44.74
C ARG A 680 -12.70 10.38 -46.09
N LYS A 681 -11.36 10.47 -46.12
CA LYS A 681 -10.55 10.49 -47.34
C LYS A 681 -10.19 9.09 -47.88
N GLY A 682 -10.77 8.02 -47.32
CA GLY A 682 -10.62 6.65 -47.84
C GLY A 682 -9.39 5.89 -47.33
N VAL A 683 -8.67 6.39 -46.32
CA VAL A 683 -7.53 5.68 -45.73
C VAL A 683 -8.05 4.45 -44.95
N SER A 684 -7.45 3.28 -45.18
CA SER A 684 -7.87 2.04 -44.52
C SER A 684 -7.47 1.99 -43.04
N ILE A 685 -8.22 1.26 -42.22
CA ILE A 685 -7.90 1.06 -40.79
C ILE A 685 -6.54 0.37 -40.63
N GLY A 686 -6.20 -0.57 -41.52
CA GLY A 686 -4.90 -1.23 -41.54
C GLY A 686 -3.76 -0.25 -41.83
N ALA A 687 -3.93 0.64 -42.81
CA ALA A 687 -2.92 1.66 -43.12
C ALA A 687 -2.72 2.65 -41.95
N LEU A 688 -3.80 3.06 -41.29
CA LEU A 688 -3.73 3.89 -40.08
C LEU A 688 -3.04 3.16 -38.93
N ALA A 689 -3.40 1.91 -38.66
CA ALA A 689 -2.79 1.08 -37.62
C ALA A 689 -1.28 0.92 -37.82
N THR A 690 -0.85 0.60 -39.06
CA THR A 690 0.55 0.49 -39.44
C THR A 690 1.29 1.80 -39.28
N ARG A 691 0.73 2.92 -39.75
CA ARG A 691 1.37 4.25 -39.66
C ARG A 691 1.49 4.76 -38.22
N LEU A 692 0.49 4.46 -37.39
CA LEU A 692 0.42 4.87 -35.99
C LEU A 692 1.18 3.93 -35.06
N ARG A 693 1.57 2.73 -35.55
CA ARG A 693 2.16 1.62 -34.79
C ARG A 693 1.28 1.20 -33.61
N VAL A 694 -0.02 1.08 -33.85
CA VAL A 694 -1.02 0.65 -32.86
C VAL A 694 -1.91 -0.43 -33.45
N ASP A 695 -2.57 -1.20 -32.58
CA ASP A 695 -3.50 -2.24 -33.01
C ASP A 695 -4.70 -1.63 -33.78
N THR A 696 -5.14 -2.32 -34.83
CA THR A 696 -6.36 -1.98 -35.59
C THR A 696 -7.61 -1.80 -34.72
N ARG A 697 -7.70 -2.51 -33.59
CA ARG A 697 -8.75 -2.36 -32.57
C ARG A 697 -8.71 -0.97 -31.92
N MET A 698 -7.52 -0.50 -31.53
CA MET A 698 -7.37 0.83 -30.92
C MET A 698 -7.78 1.94 -31.89
N VAL A 699 -7.50 1.75 -33.19
CA VAL A 699 -7.94 2.68 -34.23
C VAL A 699 -9.47 2.68 -34.35
N ARG A 700 -10.13 1.50 -34.31
CA ARG A 700 -11.61 1.41 -34.33
C ARG A 700 -12.25 2.08 -33.13
N GLU A 701 -11.75 1.81 -31.92
CA GLU A 701 -12.26 2.41 -30.68
C GLU A 701 -12.09 3.94 -30.70
N ALA A 702 -10.96 4.43 -31.20
CA ALA A 702 -10.72 5.86 -31.34
C ALA A 702 -11.66 6.53 -32.36
N LEU A 703 -12.04 5.82 -33.43
CA LEU A 703 -12.99 6.30 -34.44
C LEU A 703 -14.42 6.32 -33.92
N GLN A 704 -14.87 5.25 -33.26
CA GLN A 704 -16.20 5.19 -32.63
C GLN A 704 -16.39 6.30 -31.58
N ALA A 705 -15.37 6.54 -30.75
CA ALA A 705 -15.40 7.63 -29.78
C ALA A 705 -15.41 9.02 -30.43
N ALA A 706 -14.88 9.14 -31.66
CA ALA A 706 -14.88 10.38 -32.40
C ALA A 706 -16.23 10.64 -33.08
N GLU A 707 -16.86 9.60 -33.65
CA GLU A 707 -18.20 9.64 -34.26
C GLU A 707 -19.26 10.01 -33.21
N ALA A 708 -19.26 9.31 -32.07
CA ALA A 708 -20.19 9.60 -30.97
C ALA A 708 -20.07 11.04 -30.44
N ALA A 709 -18.88 11.63 -30.46
CA ALA A 709 -18.66 13.00 -30.02
C ALA A 709 -19.12 14.05 -31.05
N GLU A 710 -19.13 13.73 -32.34
CA GLU A 710 -19.74 14.58 -33.37
C GLU A 710 -21.27 14.51 -33.30
N ASP A 711 -21.85 13.33 -33.07
CA ASP A 711 -23.29 13.14 -32.90
C ASP A 711 -23.84 13.90 -31.67
N GLU A 712 -23.11 13.85 -30.54
CA GLU A 712 -23.47 14.59 -29.32
C GLU A 712 -23.39 16.11 -29.51
N ALA A 713 -22.41 16.59 -30.28
CA ALA A 713 -22.27 18.01 -30.62
C ALA A 713 -23.39 18.50 -31.56
N ALA A 714 -23.77 17.69 -32.56
CA ALA A 714 -24.88 17.99 -33.46
C ALA A 714 -26.22 18.07 -32.71
N GLY A 715 -26.47 17.15 -31.77
CA GLY A 715 -27.67 17.18 -30.93
C GLY A 715 -27.73 18.38 -29.97
N LEU A 716 -26.59 18.85 -29.46
CA LEU A 716 -26.50 20.07 -28.64
C LEU A 716 -26.76 21.34 -29.46
N GLU A 717 -26.24 21.42 -30.69
CA GLU A 717 -26.52 22.54 -31.61
C GLU A 717 -28.00 22.58 -32.01
N GLU A 718 -28.63 21.42 -32.25
CA GLU A 718 -30.05 21.31 -32.55
C GLU A 718 -30.92 21.74 -31.36
N LEU A 719 -30.55 21.36 -30.13
CA LEU A 719 -31.22 21.82 -28.90
C LEU A 719 -31.05 23.33 -28.64
N LEU A 720 -29.89 23.89 -28.95
CA LEU A 720 -29.65 25.34 -28.84
C LEU A 720 -30.39 26.12 -29.93
N ALA A 721 -30.53 25.56 -31.14
CA ALA A 721 -31.31 26.14 -32.24
C ALA A 721 -32.83 26.06 -32.03
N VAL A 722 -33.32 25.04 -31.30
CA VAL A 722 -34.72 24.93 -30.88
C VAL A 722 -35.05 25.84 -29.67
N SER A 723 -34.03 26.21 -28.88
CA SER A 723 -34.15 27.11 -27.72
C SER A 723 -33.98 28.59 -28.05
N ALA A 724 -33.47 28.94 -29.24
CA ALA A 724 -33.31 30.31 -29.74
C ALA A 724 -34.49 30.68 -30.66
#